data_AF-A0A8F4N9C0-F1
#
_entry.id   AF-A0A8F4N9C0-F1
#
_cell.length_a   1.000
_cell.length_b   1.000
_cell.length_c   1.000
_cell.angle_alpha   90.00
_cell.angle_beta   90.00
_cell.angle_gamma   90.00
#
_symmetry.space_group_name_H-M   'P 1'
#
loop_
_entity.id
_entity.type
_entity.pdbx_description
1 polymer ?
#
loop_
_entity_poly.entity_id
_entity_poly.type
_entity_poly.pdbx_seq_one_letter_code
_entity_poly.pdbx_strand_id
1 'polypeptide(L)'
;MPAYKLRYLDEALRSVVLQSYPRLELIVCDDSADALIEQCVAGHSLKCPFPISYFRNPVRLGELGSKIKGIGLAQGEYIKFLHDDDVLQSDCIAQLVEAIERNPGTAMASSRRVRIDDDGQPLPDILATCFPFADDVLIDGPELVSFLADHTINFIGEPSCVLARRADLLALGNDLMALNGKAIHWVGDLAIYVKLLRHGNLAMLASPLTQFRVSSAQFSQGGRDQPGIGDQGHEDLRQGIRQLGWRRESGDNRQVRVAPLSPHKARVFKPVDLVNALMQSAGMAERVSPTTWLGVRHPSTVQRALIQARLRAHSGGPRIAVLLIDRHGDAAAVAATRDSLEAVACYQQHRTWVVSSSPQQVAAHGERGVLIEAHGLAATLNRVIAAQDAIDWVLLVAAGTLFTASGLMMLALEMLALPDDCQAVYADEVMALDNGQLGLALRPALYLDMLLSAPATLSRHWAFRHRALLADGGFPTGPGAAFELDYQLGLIERYGLACIRHIAEPILIASATPQHDDEDERRAIARHLAERGYVDAVVHSAGPGRHAVDYRHAQQPLVSIMVLVDGRLLQVQRCLESILAKTSYPHYEVLLLDRGTTEPDLHGWLSGIENLGMQQIRVLRFAAEPPREAVCNAAVEHACGEVVLWLAAGAAVMKADWLEQLLNHALRPEIGAVAGKLLRGDGTVHHAGLLLGLGAPAARAFEGAAFDESGYLQRLQLDQNYSALSGECLMLPRQLFVDAGGFDLEPALAQWSDVDLCLRLQQAGYLNVFAARAQLLIDPFDTTPATSLDEEAMYARWLPMMANDPAYNPGFSLDPGAGFALADPRASWRPLQSWRPLPSVIALPADIEGCGHYRVIQPLRALREAGMAEGVLFNGYLEISELARQDPDVVILQRQVGEARLDAMRRMKSLSRAFKVYELDDYLPNLPLKNAHREHMPKDILKTVRRGLSMVDRFVVSTPALAEAFAGLHSDIRVAENRLPPHWWEHLPARGERQGGKPRVGWAGGASHTGDLELIADVVRELADEVEWVFMGMYPFALRQHIHHFQPGVPIDRYPAALAALDLDLALAPVEQNLFNECKSNLRLLEYGACGYPVIASDVRCYQGSLPVTLVKNRYRDWIGAIREHLADPDASAAKGAALREAVHRDWMLSGSHLDTWRAAWLPG
;
A
#
# COMPACT_ATOMS: atom_id res chain seq x y z
N MET A 1 -22.26 -25.08 -24.39
CA MET A 1 -23.22 -23.96 -24.26
C MET A 1 -24.53 -24.48 -23.66
N PRO A 2 -24.78 -24.30 -22.35
CA PRO A 2 -26.14 -24.40 -21.83
C PRO A 2 -26.99 -23.24 -22.38
N ALA A 3 -28.18 -23.54 -22.88
CA ALA A 3 -29.05 -22.57 -23.55
C ALA A 3 -30.45 -22.57 -22.94
N TYR A 4 -30.97 -21.37 -22.66
CA TYR A 4 -32.21 -21.13 -21.93
C TYR A 4 -33.14 -20.16 -22.67
N LYS A 5 -32.58 -19.18 -23.39
CA LYS A 5 -33.31 -18.05 -23.97
C LYS A 5 -32.83 -17.77 -25.39
N LEU A 6 -33.77 -17.32 -26.24
CA LEU A 6 -33.47 -17.01 -27.64
C LEU A 6 -32.83 -15.62 -27.84
N ARG A 7 -33.16 -14.63 -27.00
CA ARG A 7 -32.95 -13.18 -27.27
C ARG A 7 -31.53 -12.83 -27.75
N TYR A 8 -30.50 -13.46 -27.19
CA TYR A 8 -29.09 -13.17 -27.47
C TYR A 8 -28.33 -14.35 -28.09
N LEU A 9 -29.00 -15.50 -28.25
CA LEU A 9 -28.37 -16.75 -28.67
C LEU A 9 -27.74 -16.65 -30.07
N ASP A 10 -28.39 -15.94 -31.00
CA ASP A 10 -27.86 -15.74 -32.36
C ASP A 10 -26.50 -15.03 -32.35
N GLU A 11 -26.33 -14.02 -31.49
CA GLU A 11 -25.08 -13.27 -31.33
C GLU A 11 -24.00 -14.15 -30.68
N ALA A 12 -24.34 -14.88 -29.62
CA ALA A 12 -23.44 -15.84 -28.97
C ALA A 12 -22.94 -16.91 -29.96
N LEU A 13 -23.84 -17.49 -30.77
CA LEU A 13 -23.49 -18.48 -31.79
C LEU A 13 -22.59 -17.90 -32.90
N ARG A 14 -22.86 -16.68 -33.38
CA ARG A 14 -21.96 -16.01 -34.36
C ARG A 14 -20.55 -15.84 -33.81
N SER A 15 -20.42 -15.48 -32.54
CA SER A 15 -19.12 -15.29 -31.89
C SER A 15 -18.28 -16.57 -31.83
N VAL A 16 -18.94 -17.73 -31.76
CA VAL A 16 -18.31 -19.06 -31.82
C VAL A 16 -17.90 -19.42 -33.24
N VAL A 17 -18.76 -19.18 -34.23
CA VAL A 17 -18.45 -19.44 -35.65
C VAL A 17 -17.22 -18.65 -36.12
N LEU A 18 -16.98 -17.47 -35.55
CA LEU A 18 -15.84 -16.61 -35.87
C LEU A 18 -14.53 -16.99 -35.16
N GLN A 19 -14.50 -18.07 -34.36
CA GLN A 19 -13.28 -18.45 -33.64
C GLN A 19 -12.17 -18.93 -34.58
N SER A 20 -10.95 -18.44 -34.35
CA SER A 20 -9.75 -18.76 -35.15
C SER A 20 -9.12 -20.10 -34.81
N TYR A 21 -9.53 -20.73 -33.69
CA TYR A 21 -8.99 -22.02 -33.27
C TYR A 21 -9.53 -23.14 -34.18
N PRO A 22 -8.67 -23.93 -34.87
CA PRO A 22 -9.09 -24.78 -35.98
C PRO A 22 -9.76 -26.10 -35.57
N ARG A 23 -9.69 -26.50 -34.30
CA ARG A 23 -10.17 -27.81 -33.81
C ARG A 23 -11.26 -27.65 -32.76
N LEU A 24 -12.42 -27.19 -33.19
CA LEU A 24 -13.57 -26.94 -32.33
C LEU A 24 -14.69 -27.97 -32.54
N GLU A 25 -15.53 -28.11 -31.53
CA GLU A 25 -16.88 -28.63 -31.62
C GLU A 25 -17.75 -27.77 -30.71
N LEU A 26 -19.03 -27.57 -31.06
CA LEU A 26 -19.97 -26.86 -30.21
C LEU A 26 -21.07 -27.82 -29.74
N ILE A 27 -21.24 -27.94 -28.43
CA ILE A 27 -22.33 -28.70 -27.83
C ILE A 27 -23.32 -27.73 -27.21
N VAL A 28 -24.55 -27.75 -27.72
CA VAL A 28 -25.67 -26.95 -27.21
C VAL A 28 -26.58 -27.85 -26.39
N CYS A 29 -26.74 -27.55 -25.10
CA CYS A 29 -27.67 -28.22 -24.21
C CYS A 29 -28.87 -27.28 -23.97
N ASP A 30 -29.97 -27.54 -24.68
CA ASP A 30 -31.18 -26.74 -24.63
C ASP A 30 -32.08 -27.15 -23.45
N ASP A 31 -32.30 -26.20 -22.54
CA ASP A 31 -33.16 -26.31 -21.36
C ASP A 31 -34.41 -25.41 -21.46
N SER A 32 -34.71 -24.89 -22.66
CA SER A 32 -35.89 -24.08 -22.95
C SER A 32 -37.17 -24.93 -23.10
N ALA A 33 -38.33 -24.27 -23.08
CA ALA A 33 -39.63 -24.95 -23.15
C ALA A 33 -40.20 -25.10 -24.57
N ASP A 34 -39.59 -24.47 -25.57
CA ASP A 34 -40.11 -24.39 -26.94
C ASP A 34 -39.05 -24.76 -27.98
N ALA A 35 -39.43 -24.82 -29.27
CA ALA A 35 -38.54 -25.21 -30.38
C ALA A 35 -37.62 -24.11 -30.91
N LEU A 36 -37.59 -22.91 -30.31
CA LEU A 36 -36.96 -21.74 -30.93
C LEU A 36 -35.43 -21.82 -30.91
N ILE A 37 -34.84 -22.37 -29.84
CA ILE A 37 -33.38 -22.56 -29.74
C ILE A 37 -32.90 -23.55 -30.81
N GLU A 38 -33.63 -24.66 -31.01
CA GLU A 38 -33.34 -25.65 -32.05
C GLU A 38 -33.27 -25.02 -33.45
N GLN A 39 -34.25 -24.18 -33.78
CA GLN A 39 -34.32 -23.49 -35.07
C GLN A 39 -33.16 -22.51 -35.26
N CYS A 40 -32.80 -21.76 -34.22
CA CYS A 40 -31.65 -20.85 -34.25
C CYS A 40 -30.34 -21.61 -34.47
N VAL A 41 -30.11 -22.69 -33.72
CA VAL A 41 -28.89 -23.51 -33.84
C VAL A 41 -28.79 -24.15 -35.22
N ALA A 42 -29.88 -24.70 -35.76
CA ALA A 42 -29.90 -25.29 -37.11
C ALA A 42 -29.47 -24.31 -38.21
N GLY A 43 -29.82 -23.03 -38.07
CA GLY A 43 -29.41 -21.96 -39.00
C GLY A 43 -27.91 -21.69 -39.02
N HIS A 44 -27.21 -21.92 -37.90
CA HIS A 44 -25.76 -21.77 -37.76
C HIS A 44 -25.00 -23.03 -38.14
N SER A 45 -25.55 -24.22 -37.90
CA SER A 45 -24.93 -25.50 -38.25
C SER A 45 -24.58 -25.61 -39.75
N LEU A 46 -25.36 -24.97 -40.62
CA LEU A 46 -25.12 -24.93 -42.07
C LEU A 46 -23.92 -24.05 -42.48
N LYS A 47 -23.47 -23.15 -41.60
CA LYS A 47 -22.44 -22.14 -41.89
C LYS A 47 -21.17 -22.32 -41.04
N CYS A 48 -21.19 -23.25 -40.09
CA CYS A 48 -20.11 -23.45 -39.14
C CYS A 48 -18.99 -24.33 -39.72
N PRO A 49 -17.70 -23.97 -39.58
CA PRO A 49 -16.59 -24.79 -40.07
C PRO A 49 -16.30 -26.04 -39.21
N PHE A 50 -17.03 -26.23 -38.11
CA PHE A 50 -16.89 -27.36 -37.18
C PHE A 50 -18.25 -27.90 -36.72
N PRO A 51 -18.31 -29.16 -36.23
CA PRO A 51 -19.57 -29.79 -35.85
C PRO A 51 -20.27 -29.04 -34.71
N ILE A 52 -21.58 -28.82 -34.87
CA ILE A 52 -22.48 -28.36 -33.81
C ILE A 52 -23.42 -29.52 -33.46
N SER A 53 -23.35 -29.99 -32.22
CA SER A 53 -24.23 -31.02 -31.66
C SER A 53 -25.28 -30.39 -30.75
N TYR A 54 -26.55 -30.62 -31.06
CA TYR A 54 -27.68 -30.06 -30.33
C TYR A 54 -28.39 -31.14 -29.52
N PHE A 55 -28.64 -30.85 -28.24
CA PHE A 55 -29.34 -31.76 -27.33
C PHE A 55 -30.39 -31.01 -26.52
N ARG A 56 -31.67 -31.25 -26.82
CA ARG A 56 -32.78 -30.82 -25.96
C ARG A 56 -32.88 -31.71 -24.73
N ASN A 57 -33.05 -31.10 -23.57
CA ASN A 57 -33.35 -31.80 -22.33
C ASN A 57 -34.86 -32.11 -22.25
N PRO A 58 -35.26 -33.37 -21.98
CA PRO A 58 -36.67 -33.73 -21.85
C PRO A 58 -37.31 -33.15 -20.57
N VAL A 59 -36.48 -32.86 -19.56
CA VAL A 59 -36.85 -32.18 -18.31
C VAL A 59 -35.79 -31.12 -18.03
N ARG A 60 -36.20 -29.95 -17.52
CA ARG A 60 -35.25 -28.89 -17.18
C ARG A 60 -34.19 -29.38 -16.19
N LEU A 61 -32.93 -29.36 -16.61
CA LEU A 61 -31.78 -29.79 -15.81
C LEU A 61 -31.12 -28.64 -15.04
N GLY A 62 -31.46 -27.39 -15.37
CA GLY A 62 -30.85 -26.21 -14.79
C GLY A 62 -29.37 -26.06 -15.18
N GLU A 63 -28.66 -25.15 -14.52
CA GLU A 63 -27.27 -24.82 -14.83
C GLU A 63 -26.30 -25.98 -14.59
N LEU A 64 -26.34 -26.55 -13.38
CA LEU A 64 -25.45 -27.66 -13.00
C LEU A 64 -25.63 -28.88 -13.90
N GLY A 65 -26.87 -29.34 -14.07
CA GLY A 65 -27.16 -30.55 -14.86
C GLY A 65 -26.84 -30.37 -16.34
N SER A 66 -27.10 -29.19 -16.90
CA SER A 66 -26.76 -28.89 -18.30
C SER A 66 -25.25 -28.82 -18.52
N LYS A 67 -24.48 -28.26 -17.56
CA LYS A 67 -23.01 -28.26 -17.62
C LYS A 67 -22.43 -29.67 -17.53
N ILE A 68 -22.88 -30.49 -16.58
CA ILE A 68 -22.43 -31.89 -16.44
C ILE A 68 -22.71 -32.68 -17.72
N LYS A 69 -23.92 -32.57 -18.28
CA LYS A 69 -24.29 -33.22 -19.54
C LYS A 69 -23.38 -32.75 -20.69
N GLY A 70 -23.15 -31.44 -20.82
CA GLY A 70 -22.29 -30.87 -21.85
C GLY A 70 -20.83 -31.36 -21.76
N ILE A 71 -20.25 -31.38 -20.55
CA ILE A 71 -18.89 -31.88 -20.31
C ILE A 71 -18.78 -33.38 -20.67
N GLY A 72 -19.79 -34.17 -20.29
CA GLY A 72 -19.86 -35.60 -20.60
C GLY A 72 -19.92 -35.89 -22.09
N LEU A 73 -20.65 -35.07 -22.85
CA LEU A 73 -20.82 -35.21 -24.31
C LEU A 73 -19.61 -34.71 -25.11
N ALA A 74 -18.84 -33.77 -24.57
CA ALA A 74 -17.65 -33.23 -25.23
C ALA A 74 -16.61 -34.31 -25.53
N GLN A 75 -15.89 -34.15 -26.63
CA GLN A 75 -14.79 -35.00 -27.09
C GLN A 75 -13.45 -34.23 -27.13
N GLY A 76 -13.48 -32.90 -27.13
CA GLY A 76 -12.30 -32.03 -27.06
C GLY A 76 -11.46 -32.22 -25.79
N GLU A 77 -10.16 -31.92 -25.89
CA GLU A 77 -9.22 -31.96 -24.75
C GLU A 77 -9.52 -30.88 -23.71
N TYR A 78 -9.98 -29.71 -24.18
CA TYR A 78 -10.32 -28.56 -23.36
C TYR A 78 -11.81 -28.26 -23.45
N ILE A 79 -12.37 -27.73 -22.36
CA ILE A 79 -13.74 -27.22 -22.30
C ILE A 79 -13.69 -25.72 -22.12
N LYS A 80 -14.28 -25.01 -23.08
CA LYS A 80 -14.65 -23.59 -22.97
C LYS A 80 -16.15 -23.52 -22.75
N PHE A 81 -16.58 -23.00 -21.61
CA PHE A 81 -18.00 -22.72 -21.42
C PHE A 81 -18.38 -21.47 -22.21
N LEU A 82 -19.66 -21.38 -22.55
CA LEU A 82 -20.26 -20.18 -23.14
C LEU A 82 -21.74 -20.18 -22.79
N HIS A 83 -22.19 -19.14 -22.10
CA HIS A 83 -23.61 -18.89 -21.88
C HIS A 83 -24.27 -18.33 -23.13
N ASP A 84 -25.60 -18.45 -23.22
CA ASP A 84 -26.39 -18.10 -24.40
C ASP A 84 -26.58 -16.59 -24.62
N ASP A 85 -26.03 -15.75 -23.74
CA ASP A 85 -26.08 -14.29 -23.78
C ASP A 85 -24.71 -13.58 -23.84
N ASP A 86 -23.61 -14.33 -23.71
CA ASP A 86 -22.24 -13.82 -23.76
C ASP A 86 -21.63 -13.95 -25.16
N VAL A 87 -20.63 -13.11 -25.45
CA VAL A 87 -19.98 -13.02 -26.78
C VAL A 87 -18.47 -13.21 -26.64
N LEU A 88 -17.87 -14.03 -27.50
CA LEU A 88 -16.42 -14.25 -27.54
C LEU A 88 -15.74 -13.42 -28.64
N GLN A 89 -14.56 -12.87 -28.36
CA GLN A 89 -13.67 -12.32 -29.40
C GLN A 89 -13.16 -13.44 -30.30
N SER A 90 -12.91 -13.15 -31.59
CA SER A 90 -12.61 -14.16 -32.62
C SER A 90 -11.38 -15.03 -32.35
N ASP A 91 -10.47 -14.62 -31.47
CA ASP A 91 -9.27 -15.36 -31.11
C ASP A 91 -9.27 -15.85 -29.65
N CYS A 92 -10.40 -15.73 -28.95
CA CYS A 92 -10.54 -16.08 -27.55
C CYS A 92 -10.06 -17.50 -27.23
N ILE A 93 -10.56 -18.51 -27.96
CA ILE A 93 -10.21 -19.91 -27.66
C ILE A 93 -8.73 -20.19 -27.98
N ALA A 94 -8.22 -19.64 -29.08
CA ALA A 94 -6.83 -19.83 -29.47
C ALA A 94 -5.87 -19.29 -28.42
N GLN A 95 -6.10 -18.06 -27.94
CA GLN A 95 -5.26 -17.44 -26.92
C GLN A 95 -5.33 -18.20 -25.58
N LEU A 96 -6.51 -18.66 -25.15
CA LEU A 96 -6.66 -19.39 -23.88
C LEU A 96 -6.01 -20.79 -23.93
N VAL A 97 -6.10 -21.50 -25.06
CA VAL A 97 -5.40 -22.78 -25.24
C VAL A 97 -3.89 -22.56 -25.20
N GLU A 98 -3.39 -21.55 -25.93
CA GLU A 98 -1.98 -21.18 -25.94
C GLU A 98 -1.45 -20.84 -24.53
N ALA A 99 -2.25 -20.12 -23.75
CA ALA A 99 -1.92 -19.77 -22.36
C ALA A 99 -1.74 -21.01 -21.48
N ILE A 100 -2.59 -22.03 -21.60
CA ILE A 100 -2.45 -23.28 -20.84
C ILE A 100 -1.27 -24.11 -21.36
N GLU A 101 -1.14 -24.29 -22.67
CA GLU A 101 -0.14 -25.18 -23.26
C GLU A 101 1.30 -24.70 -23.06
N ARG A 102 1.52 -23.38 -23.09
CA ARG A 102 2.87 -22.80 -22.88
C ARG A 102 3.29 -22.76 -21.41
N ASN A 103 2.38 -23.03 -20.48
CA ASN A 103 2.61 -22.85 -19.05
C ASN A 103 2.30 -24.14 -18.29
N PRO A 104 3.28 -25.07 -18.18
CA PRO A 104 3.15 -26.27 -17.36
C PRO A 104 2.78 -25.92 -15.91
N GLY A 105 1.84 -26.67 -15.34
CA GLY A 105 1.30 -26.40 -13.99
C GLY A 105 0.08 -25.48 -13.97
N THR A 106 -0.42 -25.03 -15.13
CA THR A 106 -1.69 -24.28 -15.23
C THR A 106 -2.89 -25.23 -15.20
N ALA A 107 -3.80 -25.04 -14.24
CA ALA A 107 -5.03 -25.81 -14.11
C ALA A 107 -6.15 -25.26 -15.01
N MET A 108 -6.20 -23.94 -15.17
CA MET A 108 -7.20 -23.26 -15.98
C MET A 108 -6.67 -21.92 -16.52
N ALA A 109 -7.24 -21.47 -17.64
CA ALA A 109 -7.01 -20.14 -18.19
C ALA A 109 -8.29 -19.31 -18.17
N SER A 110 -8.14 -18.01 -17.93
CA SER A 110 -9.18 -17.00 -18.05
C SER A 110 -8.64 -15.75 -18.74
N SER A 111 -9.52 -14.81 -19.04
CA SER A 111 -9.18 -13.53 -19.65
C SER A 111 -9.94 -12.39 -18.98
N ARG A 112 -9.46 -11.17 -19.16
CA ARG A 112 -10.26 -9.97 -18.93
C ARG A 112 -11.57 -10.07 -19.70
N ARG A 113 -12.62 -9.50 -19.11
CA ARG A 113 -13.92 -9.33 -19.76
C ARG A 113 -14.30 -7.87 -19.89
N VAL A 114 -15.19 -7.60 -20.82
CA VAL A 114 -15.88 -6.31 -20.94
C VAL A 114 -17.35 -6.55 -20.60
N ARG A 115 -17.89 -5.74 -19.70
CA ARG A 115 -19.33 -5.77 -19.42
C ARG A 115 -20.06 -5.07 -20.57
N ILE A 116 -21.17 -5.64 -21.03
CA ILE A 116 -22.05 -5.01 -22.03
C ILE A 116 -23.50 -5.03 -21.56
N ASP A 117 -24.31 -4.07 -22.00
CA ASP A 117 -25.74 -4.01 -21.67
C ASP A 117 -26.63 -4.84 -22.62
N ASP A 118 -27.95 -4.64 -22.53
CA ASP A 118 -28.95 -5.27 -23.38
C ASP A 118 -28.72 -5.03 -24.89
N ASP A 119 -28.07 -3.92 -25.26
CA ASP A 119 -27.84 -3.48 -26.64
C ASP A 119 -26.38 -3.71 -27.09
N GLY A 120 -25.56 -4.34 -26.25
CA GLY A 120 -24.15 -4.61 -26.53
C GLY A 120 -23.22 -3.43 -26.33
N GLN A 121 -23.69 -2.35 -25.70
CA GLN A 121 -22.83 -1.20 -25.38
C GLN A 121 -22.00 -1.47 -24.13
N PRO A 122 -20.73 -1.02 -24.08
CA PRO A 122 -19.85 -1.28 -22.96
C PRO A 122 -20.33 -0.60 -21.67
N LEU A 123 -20.26 -1.33 -20.56
CA LEU A 123 -20.54 -0.87 -19.21
C LEU A 123 -19.23 -0.70 -18.42
N PRO A 124 -19.16 0.24 -17.47
CA PRO A 124 -18.00 0.39 -16.59
C PRO A 124 -17.70 -0.88 -15.78
N ASP A 125 -16.44 -1.11 -15.46
CA ASP A 125 -16.06 -2.20 -14.55
C ASP A 125 -16.57 -1.96 -13.12
N ILE A 126 -16.83 -3.05 -12.41
CA ILE A 126 -17.04 -3.08 -10.95
C ILE A 126 -15.91 -3.88 -10.30
N LEU A 127 -15.81 -3.89 -8.97
CA LEU A 127 -14.76 -4.62 -8.25
C LEU A 127 -14.63 -6.09 -8.68
N ALA A 128 -15.76 -6.76 -8.96
CA ALA A 128 -15.77 -8.14 -9.43
C ALA A 128 -15.45 -8.31 -10.93
N THR A 129 -15.41 -7.27 -11.75
CA THR A 129 -15.14 -7.39 -13.21
C THR A 129 -13.85 -6.71 -13.65
N CYS A 130 -13.27 -5.87 -12.79
CA CYS A 130 -12.01 -5.20 -13.07
C CYS A 130 -10.85 -6.20 -13.21
N PHE A 131 -9.86 -5.83 -14.03
CA PHE A 131 -8.65 -6.62 -14.24
C PHE A 131 -7.51 -6.02 -13.41
N PRO A 132 -7.00 -6.71 -12.37
CA PRO A 132 -6.10 -6.09 -11.38
C PRO A 132 -4.63 -6.03 -11.80
N PHE A 133 -4.28 -6.46 -13.02
CA PHE A 133 -2.89 -6.55 -13.47
C PHE A 133 -2.60 -5.65 -14.68
N ALA A 134 -1.33 -5.33 -14.90
CA ALA A 134 -0.91 -4.52 -16.04
C ALA A 134 -0.67 -5.34 -17.32
N ASP A 135 -0.29 -6.62 -17.16
CA ASP A 135 0.10 -7.55 -18.22
C ASP A 135 -0.63 -8.91 -18.01
N ASP A 136 -0.45 -9.85 -18.94
CA ASP A 136 -0.82 -11.25 -18.77
C ASP A 136 -0.05 -11.90 -17.60
N VAL A 137 -0.75 -12.64 -16.75
CA VAL A 137 -0.18 -13.19 -15.52
C VAL A 137 -0.48 -14.67 -15.32
N LEU A 138 0.37 -15.31 -14.53
CA LEU A 138 0.15 -16.60 -13.90
C LEU A 138 -0.03 -16.38 -12.40
N ILE A 139 -1.14 -16.85 -11.84
CA ILE A 139 -1.50 -16.64 -10.42
C ILE A 139 -1.41 -17.98 -9.69
N ASP A 140 -0.78 -17.98 -8.52
CA ASP A 140 -0.68 -19.17 -7.67
C ASP A 140 -2.08 -19.63 -7.24
N GLY A 141 -2.43 -20.85 -7.66
CA GLY A 141 -3.78 -21.39 -7.47
C GLY A 141 -4.15 -21.59 -6.00
N PRO A 142 -3.38 -22.36 -5.21
CA PRO A 142 -3.63 -22.54 -3.78
C PRO A 142 -3.74 -21.24 -2.99
N GLU A 143 -2.89 -20.24 -3.27
CA GLU A 143 -2.97 -18.95 -2.61
C GLU A 143 -4.22 -18.16 -3.02
N LEU A 144 -4.60 -18.22 -4.30
CA LEU A 144 -5.85 -17.63 -4.78
C LEU A 144 -7.09 -18.29 -4.17
N VAL A 145 -7.06 -19.60 -3.91
CA VAL A 145 -8.12 -20.29 -3.14
C VAL A 145 -8.21 -19.74 -1.72
N SER A 146 -7.07 -19.54 -1.05
CA SER A 146 -7.02 -18.94 0.28
C SER A 146 -7.56 -17.50 0.29
N PHE A 147 -7.20 -16.69 -0.72
CA PHE A 147 -7.76 -15.36 -0.92
C PHE A 147 -9.29 -15.40 -1.03
N LEU A 148 -9.85 -16.29 -1.87
CA LEU A 148 -11.30 -16.40 -2.06
C LEU A 148 -12.07 -16.84 -0.81
N ALA A 149 -11.39 -17.49 0.15
CA ALA A 149 -11.95 -17.84 1.45
C ALA A 149 -12.24 -16.60 2.32
N ASP A 150 -11.42 -15.56 2.20
CA ASP A 150 -11.53 -14.33 3.00
C ASP A 150 -12.18 -13.19 2.20
N HIS A 151 -11.93 -13.15 0.89
CA HIS A 151 -12.35 -12.13 -0.05
C HIS A 151 -12.99 -12.76 -1.28
N THR A 152 -14.27 -13.14 -1.18
CA THR A 152 -15.01 -13.80 -2.25
C THR A 152 -15.39 -12.82 -3.38
N ILE A 153 -14.40 -12.42 -4.16
CA ILE A 153 -14.51 -11.49 -5.28
C ILE A 153 -14.17 -12.25 -6.58
N ASN A 154 -15.17 -12.49 -7.44
CA ASN A 154 -14.97 -13.23 -8.68
C ASN A 154 -14.43 -12.35 -9.83
N PHE A 155 -13.18 -11.88 -9.71
CA PHE A 155 -12.48 -11.18 -10.79
C PHE A 155 -12.02 -12.15 -11.91
N ILE A 156 -11.94 -13.45 -11.62
CA ILE A 156 -11.58 -14.52 -12.59
C ILE A 156 -12.55 -14.51 -13.77
N GLY A 157 -13.84 -14.25 -13.51
CA GLY A 157 -14.89 -14.16 -14.52
C GLY A 157 -15.90 -15.30 -14.42
N GLU A 158 -17.04 -15.11 -15.08
CA GLU A 158 -18.03 -16.15 -15.27
C GLU A 158 -17.49 -17.31 -16.14
N PRO A 159 -18.16 -18.47 -16.19
CA PRO A 159 -17.71 -19.63 -16.97
C PRO A 159 -17.38 -19.32 -18.43
N SER A 160 -18.08 -18.37 -19.06
CA SER A 160 -17.78 -17.91 -20.42
C SER A 160 -16.36 -17.36 -20.60
N CYS A 161 -15.71 -16.87 -19.53
CA CYS A 161 -14.31 -16.42 -19.54
C CYS A 161 -13.30 -17.58 -19.46
N VAL A 162 -13.70 -18.74 -18.92
CA VAL A 162 -12.77 -19.79 -18.47
C VAL A 162 -12.64 -20.94 -19.47
N LEU A 163 -11.41 -21.45 -19.60
CA LEU A 163 -11.06 -22.67 -20.29
C LEU A 163 -10.28 -23.60 -19.34
N ALA A 164 -10.65 -24.89 -19.30
CA ALA A 164 -9.99 -25.89 -18.47
C ALA A 164 -9.92 -27.25 -19.17
N ARG A 165 -9.07 -28.16 -18.67
CA ARG A 165 -8.96 -29.51 -19.23
C ARG A 165 -10.24 -30.30 -18.96
N ARG A 166 -10.72 -31.00 -19.99
CA ARG A 166 -11.94 -31.83 -19.89
C ARG A 166 -11.79 -32.92 -18.83
N ALA A 167 -10.61 -33.55 -18.75
CA ALA A 167 -10.35 -34.63 -17.81
C ALA A 167 -10.54 -34.17 -16.35
N ASP A 168 -10.04 -32.98 -16.00
CA ASP A 168 -10.15 -32.43 -14.65
C ASP A 168 -11.61 -32.08 -14.31
N LEU A 169 -12.35 -31.51 -15.25
CA LEU A 169 -13.78 -31.22 -15.08
C LEU A 169 -14.64 -32.48 -14.96
N LEU A 170 -14.33 -33.53 -15.72
CA LEU A 170 -15.01 -34.83 -15.62
C LEU A 170 -14.80 -35.49 -14.27
N ALA A 171 -13.60 -35.37 -13.69
CA ALA A 171 -13.27 -35.93 -12.38
C ALA A 171 -14.11 -35.33 -11.25
N LEU A 172 -14.67 -34.12 -11.43
CA LEU A 172 -15.54 -33.47 -10.45
C LEU A 172 -16.97 -34.06 -10.43
N GLY A 173 -17.40 -34.72 -11.51
CA GLY A 173 -18.69 -35.42 -11.58
C GLY A 173 -19.91 -34.58 -11.14
N ASN A 174 -20.77 -35.20 -10.31
CA ASN A 174 -21.97 -34.55 -9.76
C ASN A 174 -21.65 -33.45 -8.74
N ASP A 175 -20.44 -33.45 -8.19
CA ASP A 175 -19.98 -32.45 -7.23
C ASP A 175 -19.48 -31.18 -7.92
N LEU A 176 -19.65 -31.01 -9.24
CA LEU A 176 -19.09 -29.91 -10.04
C LEU A 176 -19.23 -28.54 -9.36
N MET A 177 -20.42 -28.20 -8.86
CA MET A 177 -20.69 -26.94 -8.13
C MET A 177 -20.92 -27.16 -6.62
N ALA A 178 -20.26 -28.15 -6.02
CA ALA A 178 -20.37 -28.47 -4.60
C ALA A 178 -18.99 -28.49 -3.91
N LEU A 179 -18.99 -28.18 -2.61
CA LEU A 179 -17.86 -28.35 -1.69
C LEU A 179 -18.34 -29.10 -0.46
N ASN A 180 -17.60 -30.11 0.00
CA ASN A 180 -18.00 -30.99 1.12
C ASN A 180 -19.41 -31.60 0.96
N GLY A 181 -19.80 -31.95 -0.26
CA GLY A 181 -21.14 -32.48 -0.56
C GLY A 181 -22.27 -31.46 -0.42
N LYS A 182 -21.97 -30.19 -0.13
CA LYS A 182 -22.93 -29.09 -0.11
C LYS A 182 -22.90 -28.35 -1.45
N ALA A 183 -24.05 -28.23 -2.10
CA ALA A 183 -24.19 -27.45 -3.32
C ALA A 183 -23.96 -25.96 -3.03
N ILE A 184 -23.12 -25.32 -3.85
CA ILE A 184 -22.83 -23.89 -3.77
C ILE A 184 -23.73 -23.17 -4.77
N HIS A 185 -24.70 -22.43 -4.25
CA HIS A 185 -25.61 -21.60 -5.05
C HIS A 185 -24.98 -20.21 -5.28
N TRP A 186 -25.43 -19.50 -6.31
CA TRP A 186 -24.98 -18.14 -6.69
C TRP A 186 -23.55 -18.02 -7.24
N VAL A 187 -22.57 -18.58 -6.54
CA VAL A 187 -21.14 -18.61 -6.93
C VAL A 187 -20.65 -20.03 -7.21
N GLY A 188 -21.51 -20.85 -7.83
CA GLY A 188 -21.19 -22.24 -8.16
C GLY A 188 -20.03 -22.39 -9.15
N ASP A 189 -19.77 -21.35 -9.94
CA ASP A 189 -18.58 -21.22 -10.79
C ASP A 189 -17.28 -21.16 -9.96
N LEU A 190 -17.25 -20.35 -8.90
CA LEU A 190 -16.10 -20.31 -7.98
C LEU A 190 -15.87 -21.67 -7.31
N ALA A 191 -16.92 -22.45 -7.03
CA ALA A 191 -16.76 -23.81 -6.50
C ALA A 191 -16.03 -24.73 -7.50
N ILE A 192 -16.27 -24.57 -8.80
CA ILE A 192 -15.50 -25.27 -9.85
C ILE A 192 -14.04 -24.79 -9.80
N TYR A 193 -13.82 -23.48 -9.79
CA TYR A 193 -12.48 -22.91 -9.90
C TYR A 193 -11.59 -23.27 -8.72
N VAL A 194 -12.09 -23.17 -7.48
CA VAL A 194 -11.25 -23.47 -6.31
C VAL A 194 -10.79 -24.93 -6.27
N LYS A 195 -11.58 -25.86 -6.82
CA LYS A 195 -11.17 -27.26 -6.95
C LYS A 195 -10.09 -27.47 -8.00
N LEU A 196 -10.16 -26.76 -9.13
CA LEU A 196 -9.11 -26.80 -10.15
C LEU A 196 -7.82 -26.12 -9.65
N LEU A 197 -7.95 -24.93 -9.06
CA LEU A 197 -6.84 -24.12 -8.58
C LEU A 197 -6.11 -24.73 -7.39
N ARG A 198 -6.73 -25.67 -6.68
CA ARG A 198 -6.02 -26.44 -5.63
C ARG A 198 -4.87 -27.28 -6.21
N HIS A 199 -4.95 -27.62 -7.49
CA HIS A 199 -4.02 -28.53 -8.16
C HIS A 199 -3.16 -27.85 -9.25
N GLY A 200 -3.30 -26.53 -9.44
CA GLY A 200 -2.46 -25.79 -10.38
C GLY A 200 -2.83 -24.31 -10.47
N ASN A 201 -2.10 -23.57 -11.29
CA ASN A 201 -2.17 -22.11 -11.38
C ASN A 201 -3.28 -21.63 -12.33
N LEU A 202 -3.67 -20.36 -12.18
CA LEU A 202 -4.53 -19.66 -13.12
C LEU A 202 -3.68 -18.86 -14.11
N ALA A 203 -3.76 -19.14 -15.41
CA ALA A 203 -3.26 -18.22 -16.43
C ALA A 203 -4.36 -17.19 -16.74
N MET A 204 -4.08 -15.91 -16.57
CA MET A 204 -5.06 -14.84 -16.78
C MET A 204 -4.54 -13.81 -17.78
N LEU A 205 -5.26 -13.66 -18.90
CA LEU A 205 -4.91 -12.74 -19.98
C LEU A 205 -5.51 -11.35 -19.76
N ALA A 206 -4.73 -10.30 -20.00
CA ALA A 206 -5.14 -8.89 -19.90
C ALA A 206 -6.05 -8.47 -21.07
N SER A 207 -5.97 -9.17 -22.20
CA SER A 207 -6.83 -8.97 -23.36
C SER A 207 -8.30 -9.24 -23.02
N PRO A 208 -9.24 -8.34 -23.40
CA PRO A 208 -10.66 -8.52 -23.17
C PRO A 208 -11.28 -9.52 -24.17
N LEU A 209 -11.15 -10.82 -23.91
CA LEU A 209 -11.55 -11.86 -24.89
C LEU A 209 -13.03 -12.29 -24.78
N THR A 210 -13.73 -11.85 -23.74
CA THR A 210 -15.16 -12.16 -23.51
C THR A 210 -15.92 -10.88 -23.23
N GLN A 211 -17.10 -10.74 -23.84
CA GLN A 211 -18.07 -9.71 -23.50
C GLN A 211 -19.19 -10.35 -22.67
N PHE A 212 -19.24 -9.95 -21.40
CA PHE A 212 -20.21 -10.44 -20.43
C PHE A 212 -21.45 -9.55 -20.45
N ARG A 213 -22.60 -10.12 -20.81
CA ARG A 213 -23.82 -9.33 -20.87
C ARG A 213 -24.38 -9.07 -19.48
N VAL A 214 -24.99 -7.91 -19.28
CA VAL A 214 -25.67 -7.50 -18.07
C VAL A 214 -27.08 -7.12 -18.48
N SER A 215 -28.01 -8.06 -18.37
CA SER A 215 -29.40 -7.87 -18.81
C SER A 215 -30.40 -8.08 -17.69
N SER A 216 -31.56 -7.42 -17.80
CA SER A 216 -32.67 -7.63 -16.88
C SER A 216 -33.22 -9.06 -16.89
N ALA A 217 -32.92 -9.81 -17.95
CA ALA A 217 -33.33 -11.18 -18.13
C ALA A 217 -32.41 -12.19 -17.42
N GLN A 218 -31.22 -11.81 -16.94
CA GLN A 218 -30.27 -12.74 -16.34
C GLN A 218 -30.69 -13.26 -14.97
N PHE A 219 -30.28 -14.49 -14.64
CA PHE A 219 -30.46 -15.03 -13.29
C PHE A 219 -29.72 -14.18 -12.24
N SER A 220 -28.52 -13.69 -12.57
CA SER A 220 -27.71 -12.80 -11.72
C SER A 220 -28.35 -11.43 -11.50
N GLN A 221 -29.32 -11.01 -12.33
CA GLN A 221 -30.10 -9.80 -12.09
C GLN A 221 -30.89 -9.88 -10.78
N GLY A 222 -31.32 -11.07 -10.37
CA GLY A 222 -32.03 -11.27 -9.10
C GLY A 222 -31.26 -10.75 -7.88
N GLY A 223 -29.92 -10.83 -7.88
CA GLY A 223 -29.08 -10.32 -6.78
C GLY A 223 -28.72 -8.84 -6.93
N ARG A 224 -28.87 -8.26 -8.12
CA ARG A 224 -28.79 -6.80 -8.34
C ARG A 224 -30.09 -6.12 -7.93
N ASP A 225 -31.22 -6.78 -8.19
CA ASP A 225 -32.56 -6.34 -7.81
C ASP A 225 -32.85 -6.61 -6.33
N GLN A 226 -32.16 -7.57 -5.71
CA GLN A 226 -32.28 -7.95 -4.29
C GLN A 226 -30.89 -8.19 -3.67
N PRO A 227 -30.26 -7.13 -3.13
CA PRO A 227 -29.03 -7.26 -2.38
C PRO A 227 -29.19 -8.30 -1.25
N GLY A 228 -28.25 -9.24 -1.15
CA GLY A 228 -28.25 -10.30 -0.14
C GLY A 228 -28.71 -11.70 -0.60
N ILE A 229 -29.35 -11.81 -1.77
CA ILE A 229 -29.79 -13.12 -2.32
C ILE A 229 -28.62 -14.11 -2.53
N GLY A 230 -27.43 -13.58 -2.78
CA GLY A 230 -26.22 -14.37 -3.01
C GLY A 230 -25.40 -14.67 -1.75
N ASP A 231 -25.65 -13.97 -0.64
CA ASP A 231 -24.75 -13.95 0.53
C ASP A 231 -24.56 -15.34 1.13
N GLN A 232 -25.64 -16.12 1.20
CA GLN A 232 -25.56 -17.50 1.66
C GLN A 232 -24.65 -18.36 0.76
N GLY A 233 -24.70 -18.15 -0.55
CA GLY A 233 -23.83 -18.85 -1.50
C GLY A 233 -22.36 -18.47 -1.34
N HIS A 234 -22.07 -17.18 -1.14
CA HIS A 234 -20.73 -16.70 -0.81
C HIS A 234 -20.24 -17.30 0.51
N GLU A 235 -21.07 -17.30 1.55
CA GLU A 235 -20.71 -17.87 2.85
C GLU A 235 -20.50 -19.37 2.79
N ASP A 236 -21.35 -20.10 2.08
CA ASP A 236 -21.23 -21.55 1.88
C ASP A 236 -19.92 -21.91 1.19
N LEU A 237 -19.50 -21.11 0.20
CA LEU A 237 -18.20 -21.26 -0.45
C LEU A 237 -17.06 -21.03 0.57
N ARG A 238 -17.09 -19.91 1.31
CA ARG A 238 -16.05 -19.57 2.30
C ARG A 238 -15.92 -20.63 3.39
N GLN A 239 -17.04 -21.10 3.93
CA GLN A 239 -17.07 -22.18 4.92
C GLN A 239 -16.58 -23.50 4.34
N GLY A 240 -16.98 -23.84 3.11
CA GLY A 240 -16.52 -25.04 2.41
C GLY A 240 -14.99 -25.07 2.29
N ILE A 241 -14.38 -23.98 1.81
CA ILE A 241 -12.92 -23.85 1.67
C ILE A 241 -12.22 -24.00 3.04
N ARG A 242 -12.76 -23.37 4.10
CA ARG A 242 -12.19 -23.47 5.46
C ARG A 242 -12.28 -24.87 6.03
N GLN A 243 -13.44 -25.52 5.92
CA GLN A 243 -13.64 -26.89 6.42
C GLN A 243 -12.75 -27.91 5.69
N LEU A 244 -12.43 -27.66 4.42
CA LEU A 244 -11.49 -28.45 3.64
C LEU A 244 -10.02 -28.19 3.98
N GLY A 245 -9.73 -27.21 4.84
CA GLY A 245 -8.35 -26.82 5.20
C GLY A 245 -7.60 -26.18 4.02
N TRP A 246 -8.30 -25.54 3.09
CA TRP A 246 -7.71 -24.92 1.90
C TRP A 246 -7.37 -23.43 2.10
N ARG A 247 -7.75 -22.87 3.26
CA ARG A 247 -7.36 -21.52 3.70
C ARG A 247 -6.02 -21.59 4.46
N ARG A 248 -5.11 -20.65 4.21
CA ARG A 248 -3.91 -20.44 5.03
C ARG A 248 -4.28 -19.81 6.35
N GLU A 249 -3.81 -20.40 7.44
CA GLU A 249 -4.07 -19.94 8.81
C GLU A 249 -3.10 -18.85 9.30
N SER A 250 -1.94 -18.72 8.66
CA SER A 250 -0.92 -17.71 8.93
C SER A 250 -0.61 -16.86 7.69
N GLY A 251 -0.21 -15.61 7.92
CA GLY A 251 0.04 -14.61 6.87
C GLY A 251 -1.22 -13.85 6.42
N ASP A 252 -1.02 -12.85 5.56
CA ASP A 252 -2.11 -12.05 4.99
C ASP A 252 -2.65 -12.70 3.70
N ASN A 253 -3.92 -13.13 3.73
CA ASN A 253 -4.57 -13.73 2.56
C ASN A 253 -4.88 -12.77 1.42
N ARG A 254 -4.67 -11.46 1.63
CA ARG A 254 -4.66 -10.48 0.53
C ARG A 254 -3.44 -10.65 -0.37
N GLN A 255 -2.33 -11.16 0.18
CA GLN A 255 -1.09 -11.39 -0.57
C GLN A 255 -1.18 -12.71 -1.34
N VAL A 256 -1.27 -12.59 -2.67
CA VAL A 256 -1.30 -13.73 -3.60
C VAL A 256 -0.10 -13.64 -4.52
N ARG A 257 0.64 -14.74 -4.65
CA ARG A 257 1.77 -14.82 -5.56
C ARG A 257 1.32 -14.79 -7.03
N VAL A 258 1.94 -13.88 -7.80
CA VAL A 258 1.67 -13.67 -9.22
C VAL A 258 2.99 -13.57 -9.99
N ALA A 259 3.08 -14.21 -11.14
CA ALA A 259 4.22 -14.15 -12.06
C ALA A 259 3.78 -13.64 -13.45
N PRO A 260 4.65 -12.99 -14.23
CA PRO A 260 4.35 -12.69 -15.63
C PRO A 260 4.15 -13.98 -16.45
N LEU A 261 3.20 -13.98 -17.39
CA LEU A 261 2.95 -15.12 -18.28
C LEU A 261 3.93 -15.18 -19.47
N SER A 262 4.63 -14.07 -19.77
CA SER A 262 5.53 -13.93 -20.92
C SER A 262 6.81 -14.78 -20.78
N PRO A 263 7.26 -15.47 -21.84
CA PRO A 263 8.48 -16.30 -21.82
C PRO A 263 9.80 -15.52 -21.76
N HIS A 264 9.78 -14.20 -21.98
CA HIS A 264 10.99 -13.36 -21.98
C HIS A 264 11.32 -12.74 -20.60
N LYS A 265 10.42 -12.87 -19.62
CA LYS A 265 10.67 -12.47 -18.24
C LYS A 265 10.95 -13.75 -17.43
N ALA A 266 11.89 -13.69 -16.49
CA ALA A 266 12.09 -14.79 -15.54
C ALA A 266 10.75 -15.07 -14.81
N ARG A 267 10.35 -16.35 -14.75
CA ARG A 267 9.11 -16.79 -14.07
C ARG A 267 9.30 -16.71 -12.55
N VAL A 268 9.25 -15.49 -12.03
CA VAL A 268 9.38 -15.19 -10.60
C VAL A 268 8.00 -14.80 -10.08
N PHE A 269 7.46 -15.62 -9.18
CA PHE A 269 6.24 -15.29 -8.45
C PHE A 269 6.54 -14.22 -7.39
N LYS A 270 5.79 -13.12 -7.42
CA LYS A 270 5.87 -12.02 -6.45
C LYS A 270 4.54 -11.88 -5.72
N PRO A 271 4.51 -11.64 -4.41
CA PRO A 271 3.28 -11.38 -3.69
C PRO A 271 2.64 -10.08 -4.19
N VAL A 272 1.33 -10.10 -4.37
CA VAL A 272 0.50 -8.94 -4.75
C VAL A 272 -0.65 -8.83 -3.76
N ASP A 273 -0.88 -7.66 -3.15
CA ASP A 273 -2.13 -7.36 -2.45
C ASP A 273 -3.25 -7.27 -3.49
N LEU A 274 -3.97 -8.38 -3.65
CA LEU A 274 -4.97 -8.53 -4.69
C LEU A 274 -6.22 -7.69 -4.42
N VAL A 275 -6.56 -7.41 -3.15
CA VAL A 275 -7.68 -6.51 -2.81
C VAL A 275 -7.34 -5.08 -3.22
N ASN A 276 -6.13 -4.60 -2.88
CA ASN A 276 -5.70 -3.26 -3.27
C ASN A 276 -5.60 -3.13 -4.79
N ALA A 277 -5.04 -4.12 -5.48
CA ALA A 277 -4.97 -4.14 -6.94
C ALA A 277 -6.36 -4.08 -7.62
N LEU A 278 -7.34 -4.80 -7.08
CA LEU A 278 -8.74 -4.74 -7.53
C LEU A 278 -9.38 -3.38 -7.24
N MET A 279 -9.19 -2.84 -6.04
CA MET A 279 -9.69 -1.49 -5.68
C MET A 279 -9.09 -0.42 -6.59
N GLN A 280 -7.80 -0.52 -6.91
CA GLN A 280 -7.14 0.39 -7.84
C GLN A 280 -7.71 0.29 -9.25
N SER A 281 -7.88 -0.93 -9.76
CA SER A 281 -8.43 -1.18 -11.09
C SER A 281 -9.90 -0.75 -11.22
N ALA A 282 -10.67 -0.86 -10.13
CA ALA A 282 -12.04 -0.37 -10.03
C ALA A 282 -12.15 1.17 -9.87
N GLY A 283 -11.03 1.90 -9.84
CA GLY A 283 -11.02 3.35 -9.60
C GLY A 283 -11.41 3.75 -8.18
N MET A 284 -11.37 2.81 -7.24
CA MET A 284 -11.69 3.00 -5.81
C MET A 284 -10.44 3.35 -4.98
N ALA A 285 -9.25 3.14 -5.53
CA ALA A 285 -7.97 3.61 -4.98
C ALA A 285 -7.11 4.21 -6.11
N GLU A 286 -6.62 5.44 -5.95
CA GLU A 286 -5.69 6.01 -6.93
C GLU A 286 -4.34 5.26 -6.86
N ARG A 287 -3.81 4.83 -8.02
CA ARG A 287 -2.45 4.32 -8.10
C ARG A 287 -1.51 5.48 -7.73
N VAL A 288 -0.77 5.34 -6.64
CA VAL A 288 0.22 6.37 -6.23
C VAL A 288 1.32 6.37 -7.28
N SER A 289 1.31 7.39 -8.13
CA SER A 289 2.30 7.66 -9.16
C SER A 289 3.11 8.87 -8.72
N PRO A 290 4.32 9.10 -9.26
CA PRO A 290 5.07 10.32 -9.03
C PRO A 290 4.20 11.59 -9.21
N THR A 291 3.38 11.63 -10.26
CA THR A 291 2.49 12.77 -10.54
C THR A 291 1.43 12.97 -9.46
N THR A 292 0.69 11.92 -9.07
CA THR A 292 -0.33 12.04 -8.02
C THR A 292 0.29 12.29 -6.64
N TRP A 293 1.47 11.73 -6.38
CA TRP A 293 2.22 11.93 -5.14
C TRP A 293 2.76 13.36 -5.01
N LEU A 294 3.27 13.96 -6.08
CA LEU A 294 3.67 15.38 -6.13
C LEU A 294 2.46 16.32 -6.08
N GLY A 295 1.35 15.95 -6.72
CA GLY A 295 0.16 16.81 -6.84
C GLY A 295 -0.54 17.14 -5.53
N VAL A 296 -0.37 16.33 -4.48
CA VAL A 296 -0.92 16.64 -3.14
C VAL A 296 -0.01 17.55 -2.30
N ARG A 297 1.23 17.79 -2.73
CA ARG A 297 2.24 18.53 -1.96
C ARG A 297 2.04 20.03 -2.04
N HIS A 298 0.83 20.50 -1.74
CA HIS A 298 0.47 21.92 -1.67
C HIS A 298 -0.26 22.24 -0.35
N PRO A 299 0.16 23.29 0.38
CA PRO A 299 -0.40 23.57 1.69
C PRO A 299 -1.86 24.02 1.56
N SER A 300 -2.71 23.54 2.47
CA SER A 300 -4.08 24.01 2.60
C SER A 300 -4.13 25.51 2.96
N THR A 301 -5.30 26.15 2.86
CA THR A 301 -5.45 27.56 3.25
C THR A 301 -5.04 27.82 4.70
N VAL A 302 -5.39 26.92 5.62
CA VAL A 302 -4.97 26.99 7.03
C VAL A 302 -3.46 26.81 7.17
N GLN A 303 -2.90 25.79 6.53
CA GLN A 303 -1.45 25.53 6.57
C GLN A 303 -0.66 26.72 6.03
N ARG A 304 -1.10 27.32 4.91
CA ARG A 304 -0.49 28.55 4.36
C ARG A 304 -0.48 29.70 5.36
N ALA A 305 -1.58 29.93 6.07
CA ALA A 305 -1.65 30.99 7.07
C ALA A 305 -0.66 30.75 8.24
N LEU A 306 -0.57 29.51 8.73
CA LEU A 306 0.36 29.13 9.80
C LEU A 306 1.83 29.21 9.35
N ILE A 307 2.14 28.76 8.13
CA ILE A 307 3.46 28.86 7.51
C ILE A 307 3.87 30.34 7.39
N GLN A 308 3.00 31.19 6.85
CA GLN A 308 3.29 32.62 6.71
C GLN A 308 3.50 33.30 8.07
N ALA A 309 2.72 32.94 9.09
CA ALA A 309 2.92 33.43 10.45
C ALA A 309 4.28 33.00 11.02
N ARG A 310 4.65 31.73 10.83
CA ARG A 310 5.96 31.19 11.24
C ARG A 310 7.11 31.93 10.55
N LEU A 311 7.04 32.11 9.23
CA LEU A 311 8.06 32.83 8.46
C LEU A 311 8.17 34.29 8.90
N ARG A 312 7.05 35.01 9.11
CA ARG A 312 7.07 36.40 9.61
C ARG A 312 7.71 36.52 11.00
N ALA A 313 7.48 35.55 11.88
CA ALA A 313 8.13 35.51 13.19
C ALA A 313 9.66 35.31 13.10
N HIS A 314 10.18 34.88 11.95
CA HIS A 314 11.60 34.67 11.66
C HIS A 314 12.10 35.60 10.56
N SER A 315 11.66 36.87 10.57
CA SER A 315 12.08 37.90 9.61
C SER A 315 11.84 37.54 8.13
N GLY A 316 10.83 36.72 7.84
CA GLY A 316 10.49 36.23 6.51
C GLY A 316 11.12 34.88 6.16
N GLY A 317 11.98 34.32 7.02
CA GLY A 317 12.70 33.07 6.79
C GLY A 317 14.15 33.26 6.29
N PRO A 318 14.89 32.15 6.06
CA PRO A 318 16.26 32.17 5.55
C PRO A 318 16.39 32.82 4.16
N ARG A 319 17.35 33.73 3.96
CA ARG A 319 17.57 34.37 2.65
C ARG A 319 18.35 33.42 1.75
N ILE A 320 17.69 32.92 0.70
CA ILE A 320 18.26 31.93 -0.22
C ILE A 320 18.67 32.61 -1.53
N ALA A 321 19.93 32.46 -1.91
CA ALA A 321 20.42 32.85 -3.23
C ALA A 321 20.37 31.69 -4.20
N VAL A 322 19.63 31.87 -5.29
CA VAL A 322 19.55 30.93 -6.41
C VAL A 322 20.51 31.42 -7.49
N LEU A 323 21.61 30.69 -7.69
CA LEU A 323 22.53 30.94 -8.79
C LEU A 323 22.11 30.06 -9.97
N LEU A 324 21.41 30.67 -10.92
CA LEU A 324 20.90 30.02 -12.12
C LEU A 324 22.00 29.95 -13.19
N ILE A 325 22.52 28.75 -13.42
CA ILE A 325 23.68 28.48 -14.27
C ILE A 325 23.20 28.14 -15.69
N ASP A 326 23.50 29.03 -16.63
CA ASP A 326 23.24 28.86 -18.06
C ASP A 326 24.56 28.69 -18.82
N ARG A 327 24.96 27.43 -19.02
CA ARG A 327 26.23 27.11 -19.72
C ARG A 327 26.13 27.32 -21.23
N HIS A 328 24.93 27.37 -21.79
CA HIS A 328 24.70 27.27 -23.24
C HIS A 328 24.10 28.54 -23.87
N GLY A 329 23.77 29.56 -23.07
CA GLY A 329 23.11 30.76 -23.56
C GLY A 329 21.62 30.55 -23.86
N ASP A 330 20.97 29.56 -23.24
CA ASP A 330 19.60 29.15 -23.55
C ASP A 330 18.57 30.02 -22.83
N ALA A 331 18.06 31.01 -23.56
CA ALA A 331 17.03 31.94 -23.08
C ALA A 331 15.75 31.24 -22.60
N ALA A 332 15.34 30.16 -23.29
CA ALA A 332 14.09 29.48 -23.01
C ALA A 332 14.22 28.64 -21.73
N ALA A 333 15.36 27.97 -21.54
CA ALA A 333 15.67 27.23 -20.33
C ALA A 333 15.76 28.17 -19.11
N VAL A 334 16.41 29.33 -19.25
CA VAL A 334 16.47 30.36 -18.19
C VAL A 334 15.07 30.87 -17.84
N ALA A 335 14.25 31.19 -18.85
CA ALA A 335 12.87 31.63 -18.64
C ALA A 335 12.04 30.57 -17.91
N ALA A 336 12.07 29.31 -18.36
CA ALA A 336 11.31 28.22 -17.75
C ALA A 336 11.63 28.03 -16.26
N THR A 337 12.93 28.04 -15.89
CA THR A 337 13.34 27.95 -14.48
C THR A 337 12.82 29.14 -13.68
N ARG A 338 12.96 30.37 -14.19
CA ARG A 338 12.50 31.58 -13.50
C ARG A 338 10.99 31.61 -13.35
N ASP A 339 10.25 31.29 -14.41
CA ASP A 339 8.79 31.25 -14.40
C ASP A 339 8.29 30.22 -13.40
N SER A 340 8.95 29.06 -13.28
CA SER A 340 8.60 28.07 -12.25
C SER A 340 8.82 28.61 -10.84
N LEU A 341 9.93 29.32 -10.59
CA LEU A 341 10.24 29.93 -9.30
C LEU A 341 9.25 31.05 -8.95
N GLU A 342 8.85 31.86 -9.94
CA GLU A 342 7.86 32.94 -9.77
C GLU A 342 6.43 32.39 -9.60
N ALA A 343 6.09 31.27 -10.25
CA ALA A 343 4.82 30.55 -10.07
C ALA A 343 4.71 29.89 -8.68
N VAL A 344 5.85 29.56 -8.05
CA VAL A 344 5.94 29.04 -6.69
C VAL A 344 5.82 30.21 -5.69
N ALA A 345 4.61 30.75 -5.53
CA ALA A 345 4.37 31.94 -4.69
C ALA A 345 4.54 31.71 -3.16
N CYS A 346 4.90 30.50 -2.73
CA CYS A 346 4.87 30.06 -1.33
C CYS A 346 6.03 30.59 -0.47
N TYR A 347 7.16 30.99 -1.07
CA TYR A 347 8.31 31.54 -0.34
C TYR A 347 8.93 32.75 -1.06
N GLN A 348 9.16 33.85 -0.33
CA GLN A 348 9.48 35.16 -0.95
C GLN A 348 10.89 35.68 -0.63
N GLN A 349 11.60 35.10 0.35
CA GLN A 349 12.96 35.52 0.71
C GLN A 349 14.02 34.79 -0.12
N HIS A 350 13.88 34.85 -1.44
CA HIS A 350 14.88 34.36 -2.37
C HIS A 350 15.35 35.47 -3.31
N ARG A 351 16.58 35.35 -3.81
CA ARG A 351 17.14 36.22 -4.84
C ARG A 351 17.84 35.37 -5.88
N THR A 352 17.64 35.72 -7.15
CA THR A 352 18.14 34.91 -8.27
C THR A 352 19.15 35.70 -9.09
N TRP A 353 20.32 35.09 -9.35
CA TRP A 353 21.34 35.61 -10.27
C TRP A 353 21.45 34.67 -11.47
N VAL A 354 21.52 35.22 -12.68
CA VAL A 354 21.68 34.45 -13.92
C VAL A 354 23.15 34.48 -14.31
N VAL A 355 23.84 33.37 -14.11
CA VAL A 355 25.26 33.18 -14.42
C VAL A 355 25.34 32.48 -15.78
N SER A 356 25.59 33.24 -16.84
CA SER A 356 25.47 32.76 -18.23
C SER A 356 26.77 32.89 -19.02
N SER A 357 27.00 31.97 -19.97
CA SER A 357 28.05 32.12 -20.98
C SER A 357 27.68 33.12 -22.09
N SER A 358 26.42 33.55 -22.17
CA SER A 358 25.90 34.48 -23.18
C SER A 358 25.84 35.92 -22.66
N PRO A 359 26.57 36.87 -23.27
CA PRO A 359 26.46 38.30 -22.93
C PRO A 359 25.04 38.86 -23.13
N GLN A 360 24.26 38.29 -24.05
CA GLN A 360 22.88 38.70 -24.30
C GLN A 360 21.97 38.33 -23.12
N GLN A 361 22.15 37.13 -22.56
CA GLN A 361 21.44 36.71 -21.35
C GLN A 361 21.80 37.59 -20.16
N VAL A 362 23.09 37.86 -19.99
CA VAL A 362 23.59 38.77 -18.93
C VAL A 362 22.95 40.14 -19.03
N ALA A 363 22.93 40.74 -20.22
CA ALA A 363 22.32 42.05 -20.44
C ALA A 363 20.80 42.06 -20.15
N ALA A 364 20.09 40.98 -20.49
CA ALA A 364 18.65 40.85 -20.23
C ALA A 364 18.29 40.84 -18.73
N HIS A 365 19.25 40.51 -17.85
CA HIS A 365 19.06 40.42 -16.41
C HIS A 365 19.71 41.56 -15.60
N GLY A 366 20.26 42.58 -16.26
CA GLY A 366 20.81 43.77 -15.63
C GLY A 366 21.86 43.44 -14.55
N GLU A 367 21.73 44.05 -13.37
CA GLU A 367 22.65 43.82 -12.24
C GLU A 367 22.65 42.38 -11.68
N ARG A 368 21.65 41.56 -12.06
CA ARG A 368 21.56 40.15 -11.67
C ARG A 368 22.10 39.20 -12.75
N GLY A 369 22.50 39.72 -13.91
CA GLY A 369 23.20 38.97 -14.93
C GLY A 369 24.71 38.95 -14.67
N VAL A 370 25.34 37.79 -14.74
CA VAL A 370 26.78 37.63 -14.55
C VAL A 370 27.36 36.77 -15.67
N LEU A 371 28.38 37.29 -16.36
CA LEU A 371 29.06 36.56 -17.43
C LEU A 371 30.03 35.54 -16.84
N ILE A 372 30.01 34.30 -17.36
CA ILE A 372 31.03 33.29 -17.05
C ILE A 372 32.35 33.75 -17.68
N GLU A 373 33.35 34.04 -16.84
CA GLU A 373 34.62 34.62 -17.28
C GLU A 373 35.62 33.55 -17.72
N ALA A 374 36.73 34.00 -18.33
CA ALA A 374 37.81 33.13 -18.82
C ALA A 374 38.44 32.24 -17.73
N HIS A 375 38.36 32.65 -16.46
CA HIS A 375 38.84 31.87 -15.31
C HIS A 375 37.88 30.73 -14.90
N GLY A 376 36.78 30.51 -15.62
CA GLY A 376 35.85 29.41 -15.42
C GLY A 376 34.65 29.72 -14.52
N LEU A 377 33.72 28.76 -14.46
CA LEU A 377 32.45 28.86 -13.74
C LEU A 377 32.64 28.99 -12.22
N ALA A 378 33.43 28.12 -11.59
CA ALA A 378 33.61 28.11 -10.14
C ALA A 378 34.15 29.46 -9.59
N ALA A 379 35.16 30.02 -10.24
CA ALA A 379 35.69 31.34 -9.89
C ALA A 379 34.65 32.46 -10.10
N THR A 380 33.81 32.34 -11.14
CA THR A 380 32.69 33.28 -11.37
C THR A 380 31.68 33.19 -10.22
N LEU A 381 31.28 31.97 -9.82
CA LEU A 381 30.35 31.73 -8.72
C LEU A 381 30.91 32.28 -7.40
N ASN A 382 32.17 32.00 -7.06
CA ASN A 382 32.80 32.49 -5.83
C ASN A 382 32.78 34.01 -5.73
N ARG A 383 33.06 34.71 -6.82
CA ARG A 383 32.98 36.18 -6.85
C ARG A 383 31.55 36.68 -6.63
N VAL A 384 30.57 36.05 -7.27
CA VAL A 384 29.16 36.41 -7.08
C VAL A 384 28.76 36.21 -5.62
N ILE A 385 29.13 35.08 -5.02
CA ILE A 385 28.83 34.72 -3.63
C ILE A 385 29.49 35.70 -2.64
N ALA A 386 30.77 36.04 -2.87
CA ALA A 386 31.52 36.96 -2.03
C ALA A 386 31.02 38.42 -2.09
N ALA A 387 30.33 38.81 -3.17
CA ALA A 387 29.77 40.14 -3.32
C ALA A 387 28.45 40.36 -2.56
N GLN A 388 27.98 39.38 -1.78
CA GLN A 388 26.67 39.42 -1.14
C GLN A 388 26.77 39.27 0.37
N ASP A 389 26.37 40.31 1.10
CA ASP A 389 26.41 40.31 2.57
C ASP A 389 25.06 39.95 3.23
N ALA A 390 24.00 39.80 2.41
CA ALA A 390 22.62 39.64 2.86
C ALA A 390 22.00 38.30 2.41
N ILE A 391 22.77 37.21 2.45
CA ILE A 391 22.36 35.84 2.09
C ILE A 391 22.71 34.91 3.26
N ASP A 392 21.86 33.93 3.52
CA ASP A 392 22.12 32.89 4.51
C ASP A 392 22.53 31.57 3.82
N TRP A 393 21.93 31.26 2.67
CA TRP A 393 22.15 30.02 1.91
C TRP A 393 22.30 30.26 0.42
N VAL A 394 23.14 29.46 -0.24
CA VAL A 394 23.40 29.48 -1.69
C VAL A 394 22.96 28.15 -2.30
N LEU A 395 22.10 28.19 -3.31
CA LEU A 395 21.62 27.05 -4.08
C LEU A 395 22.00 27.23 -5.56
N LEU A 396 22.68 26.23 -6.12
CA LEU A 396 23.04 26.18 -7.53
C LEU A 396 21.93 25.46 -8.33
N VAL A 397 21.49 26.04 -9.44
CA VAL A 397 20.42 25.46 -10.28
C VAL A 397 20.80 25.60 -11.75
N ALA A 398 20.73 24.51 -12.51
CA ALA A 398 20.95 24.58 -13.96
C ALA A 398 19.74 25.20 -14.68
N ALA A 399 19.99 25.98 -15.75
CA ALA A 399 18.93 26.47 -16.61
C ALA A 399 18.12 25.29 -17.21
N GLY A 400 16.79 25.40 -17.17
CA GLY A 400 15.85 24.36 -17.59
C GLY A 400 15.35 23.46 -16.45
N THR A 401 15.99 23.48 -15.28
CA THR A 401 15.46 22.84 -14.06
C THR A 401 14.32 23.67 -13.46
N LEU A 402 13.23 23.04 -13.07
CA LEU A 402 12.05 23.73 -12.54
C LEU A 402 11.94 23.55 -11.02
N PHE A 403 11.33 24.52 -10.33
CA PHE A 403 11.01 24.38 -8.91
C PHE A 403 9.69 23.63 -8.71
N THR A 404 9.63 22.75 -7.70
CA THR A 404 8.35 22.18 -7.27
C THR A 404 7.55 23.24 -6.50
N ALA A 405 6.22 23.12 -6.52
CA ALA A 405 5.28 24.09 -5.95
C ALA A 405 5.48 24.41 -4.45
N SER A 406 6.05 23.48 -3.68
CA SER A 406 6.29 23.63 -2.24
C SER A 406 7.76 23.45 -1.85
N GLY A 407 8.63 23.04 -2.77
CA GLY A 407 10.00 22.62 -2.47
C GLY A 407 10.81 23.68 -1.75
N LEU A 408 10.87 24.90 -2.29
CA LEU A 408 11.63 25.99 -1.69
C LEU A 408 11.05 26.44 -0.33
N MET A 409 9.73 26.38 -0.18
CA MET A 409 9.04 26.68 1.08
C MET A 409 9.39 25.64 2.15
N MET A 410 9.31 24.36 1.81
CA MET A 410 9.68 23.26 2.71
C MET A 410 11.15 23.33 3.10
N LEU A 411 12.04 23.57 2.13
CA LEU A 411 13.46 23.80 2.37
C LEU A 411 13.68 24.93 3.39
N ALA A 412 13.01 26.08 3.21
CA ALA A 412 13.12 27.21 4.12
C ALA A 412 12.56 26.93 5.52
N LEU A 413 11.45 26.18 5.63
CA LEU A 413 10.85 25.82 6.92
C LEU A 413 11.75 24.89 7.73
N GLU A 414 12.32 23.87 7.09
CA GLU A 414 13.27 22.95 7.73
C GLU A 414 14.57 23.67 8.12
N MET A 415 15.07 24.58 7.28
CA MET A 415 16.26 25.40 7.58
C MET A 415 16.12 26.23 8.87
N LEU A 416 14.91 26.62 9.27
CA LEU A 416 14.69 27.33 10.54
C LEU A 416 14.91 26.46 11.78
N ALA A 417 14.83 25.13 11.64
CA ALA A 417 15.06 24.16 12.71
C ALA A 417 16.49 23.59 12.69
N LEU A 418 17.28 23.90 11.65
CA LEU A 418 18.64 23.37 11.53
C LEU A 418 19.59 23.98 12.56
N PRO A 419 20.50 23.17 13.14
CA PRO A 419 21.52 23.67 14.05
C PRO A 419 22.57 24.51 13.31
N ASP A 420 23.32 25.31 14.06
CA ASP A 420 24.29 26.26 13.51
C ASP A 420 25.51 25.60 12.83
N ASP A 421 25.81 24.37 13.23
CA ASP A 421 26.89 23.53 12.70
C ASP A 421 26.55 22.85 11.37
N CYS A 422 25.28 22.92 10.92
CA CYS A 422 24.88 22.40 9.61
C CYS A 422 25.38 23.31 8.47
N GLN A 423 26.36 22.87 7.68
CA GLN A 423 26.97 23.69 6.63
C GLN A 423 26.38 23.46 5.24
N ALA A 424 25.72 22.32 5.02
CA ALA A 424 25.05 22.06 3.76
C ALA A 424 23.79 21.22 3.94
N VAL A 425 22.88 21.38 3.00
CA VAL A 425 21.61 20.65 2.94
C VAL A 425 21.44 20.12 1.52
N TYR A 426 21.03 18.87 1.41
CA TYR A 426 20.58 18.31 0.13
C TYR A 426 19.17 17.77 0.30
N ALA A 427 18.46 17.66 -0.81
CA ALA A 427 17.06 17.27 -0.79
C ALA A 427 16.76 16.25 -1.88
N ASP A 428 15.52 15.80 -1.97
CA ASP A 428 15.08 14.89 -3.03
C ASP A 428 14.87 15.65 -4.34
N GLU A 429 14.65 14.91 -5.43
CA GLU A 429 14.48 15.49 -6.76
C GLU A 429 13.47 14.71 -7.60
N VAL A 430 12.75 15.42 -8.46
CA VAL A 430 11.92 14.83 -9.51
C VAL A 430 12.73 14.77 -10.79
N MET A 431 12.69 13.63 -11.46
CA MET A 431 13.36 13.42 -12.74
C MET A 431 12.33 13.48 -13.87
N ALA A 432 12.44 14.45 -14.76
CA ALA A 432 11.69 14.44 -16.02
C ALA A 432 12.33 13.43 -16.97
N LEU A 433 11.60 12.37 -17.32
CA LEU A 433 12.05 11.31 -18.21
C LEU A 433 11.74 11.67 -19.67
N ASP A 434 12.51 11.11 -20.61
CA ASP A 434 12.39 11.39 -22.05
C ASP A 434 11.00 11.09 -22.64
N ASN A 435 10.25 10.19 -22.02
CA ASN A 435 8.89 9.81 -22.41
C ASN A 435 7.80 10.76 -21.86
N GLY A 436 8.19 11.85 -21.20
CA GLY A 436 7.28 12.81 -20.58
C GLY A 436 6.72 12.38 -19.22
N GLN A 437 7.13 11.21 -18.69
CA GLN A 437 6.77 10.77 -17.34
C GLN A 437 7.72 11.37 -16.30
N LEU A 438 7.26 11.39 -15.05
CA LEU A 438 8.07 11.79 -13.90
C LEU A 438 8.62 10.54 -13.21
N GLY A 439 9.92 10.57 -12.91
CA GLY A 439 10.58 9.70 -11.94
C GLY A 439 10.88 10.46 -10.65
N LEU A 440 11.27 9.75 -9.60
CA LEU A 440 11.65 10.34 -8.31
C LEU A 440 13.01 9.82 -7.86
N ALA A 441 13.88 10.74 -7.48
CA ALA A 441 15.11 10.51 -6.75
C ALA A 441 14.92 10.89 -5.27
N LEU A 442 14.22 10.02 -4.54
CA LEU A 442 14.07 10.02 -3.10
C LEU A 442 15.33 9.41 -2.48
N ARG A 443 16.22 10.27 -2.01
CA ARG A 443 17.55 9.89 -1.53
C ARG A 443 17.46 9.37 -0.08
N PRO A 444 18.29 8.40 0.33
CA PRO A 444 18.47 8.10 1.75
C PRO A 444 19.25 9.23 2.44
N ALA A 445 19.47 9.11 3.74
CA ALA A 445 20.42 9.94 4.47
C ALA A 445 21.84 9.79 3.87
N LEU A 446 22.67 10.83 4.06
CA LEU A 446 23.93 10.92 3.36
C LEU A 446 24.90 9.91 3.96
N TYR A 447 25.34 9.02 3.10
CA TYR A 447 26.32 8.01 3.40
C TYR A 447 27.49 8.18 2.46
N LEU A 448 28.70 8.24 3.04
CA LEU A 448 29.90 8.56 2.29
C LEU A 448 30.13 7.56 1.17
N ASP A 449 29.97 6.27 1.44
CA ASP A 449 30.21 5.23 0.43
C ASP A 449 29.28 5.38 -0.78
N MET A 450 28.00 5.70 -0.56
CA MET A 450 27.07 5.95 -1.67
C MET A 450 27.42 7.22 -2.44
N LEU A 451 27.87 8.30 -1.76
CA LEU A 451 28.31 9.53 -2.41
C LEU A 451 29.55 9.29 -3.28
N LEU A 452 30.53 8.52 -2.80
CA LEU A 452 31.72 8.17 -3.57
C LEU A 452 31.37 7.24 -4.74
N SER A 453 30.45 6.31 -4.55
CA SER A 453 30.06 5.35 -5.58
C SER A 453 29.13 5.92 -6.65
N ALA A 454 28.31 6.94 -6.37
CA ALA A 454 27.42 7.56 -7.36
C ALA A 454 27.25 9.09 -7.18
N PRO A 455 28.32 9.89 -7.33
CA PRO A 455 28.27 11.34 -7.13
C PRO A 455 27.22 12.04 -8.00
N ALA A 456 27.12 11.68 -9.28
CA ALA A 456 26.16 12.27 -10.21
C ALA A 456 24.69 12.14 -9.78
N THR A 457 24.36 11.21 -8.86
CA THR A 457 23.01 11.06 -8.28
C THR A 457 22.83 11.88 -6.98
N LEU A 458 23.89 12.04 -6.19
CA LEU A 458 23.83 12.58 -4.82
C LEU A 458 24.40 13.98 -4.67
N SER A 459 25.32 14.42 -5.53
CA SER A 459 26.10 15.66 -5.41
C SER A 459 25.37 16.89 -5.95
N ARG A 460 24.23 16.73 -6.62
CA ARG A 460 23.54 17.83 -7.30
C ARG A 460 22.58 18.60 -6.38
N HIS A 461 22.48 19.91 -6.63
CA HIS A 461 21.46 20.80 -6.05
C HIS A 461 21.51 20.88 -4.52
N TRP A 462 22.71 20.89 -3.93
CA TRP A 462 22.87 21.18 -2.51
C TRP A 462 22.71 22.68 -2.25
N ALA A 463 22.12 23.01 -1.11
CA ALA A 463 22.14 24.35 -0.54
C ALA A 463 23.28 24.46 0.47
N PHE A 464 24.17 25.42 0.28
CA PHE A 464 25.35 25.64 1.11
C PHE A 464 25.18 26.87 1.99
N ARG A 465 25.61 26.78 3.25
CA ARG A 465 25.57 27.92 4.16
C ARG A 465 26.59 28.96 3.70
N HIS A 466 26.11 30.18 3.43
CA HIS A 466 26.91 31.24 2.81
C HIS A 466 28.18 31.57 3.62
N ARG A 467 28.05 31.71 4.95
CA ARG A 467 29.18 32.02 5.84
C ARG A 467 30.30 30.97 5.79
N ALA A 468 29.95 29.69 5.70
CA ALA A 468 30.93 28.61 5.68
C ALA A 468 31.60 28.53 4.32
N LEU A 469 30.82 28.67 3.24
CA LEU A 469 31.34 28.73 1.89
C LEU A 469 32.35 29.87 1.71
N LEU A 470 32.12 31.03 2.32
CA LEU A 470 33.11 32.12 2.31
C LEU A 470 34.33 31.84 3.17
N ALA A 471 34.14 31.29 4.38
CA ALA A 471 35.24 30.96 5.29
C ALA A 471 36.18 29.90 4.69
N ASP A 472 35.63 28.98 3.91
CA ASP A 472 36.36 27.91 3.22
C ASP A 472 37.07 28.39 1.93
N GLY A 473 36.88 29.65 1.52
CA GLY A 473 37.47 30.22 0.30
C GLY A 473 36.67 29.99 -0.98
N GLY A 474 35.43 29.48 -0.88
CA GLY A 474 34.54 29.20 -2.00
C GLY A 474 34.73 27.81 -2.63
N PHE A 475 34.10 27.60 -3.78
CA PHE A 475 34.26 26.38 -4.58
C PHE A 475 35.68 26.27 -5.16
N PRO A 476 36.25 25.06 -5.26
CA PRO A 476 37.54 24.83 -5.94
C PRO A 476 37.54 25.35 -7.39
N THR A 477 38.57 26.12 -7.75
CA THR A 477 38.68 26.78 -9.08
C THR A 477 39.61 26.07 -10.06
N GLY A 478 39.97 24.81 -9.78
CA GLY A 478 40.84 24.02 -10.66
C GLY A 478 40.20 23.72 -12.02
N PRO A 479 40.99 23.22 -13.00
CA PRO A 479 40.42 22.72 -14.25
C PRO A 479 39.58 21.49 -13.93
N GLY A 480 38.26 21.57 -14.07
CA GLY A 480 37.34 20.44 -13.88
C GLY A 480 35.88 20.86 -13.69
N ALA A 481 34.95 19.98 -14.06
CA ALA A 481 33.52 20.20 -13.95
C ALA A 481 32.94 19.81 -12.58
N ALA A 482 33.58 18.91 -11.84
CA ALA A 482 33.12 18.35 -10.56
C ALA A 482 33.45 19.20 -9.32
N PHE A 483 33.50 20.53 -9.45
CA PHE A 483 33.86 21.43 -8.34
C PHE A 483 32.85 21.38 -7.16
N GLU A 484 31.59 21.05 -7.43
CA GLU A 484 30.57 20.89 -6.38
C GLU A 484 30.89 19.68 -5.51
N LEU A 485 31.15 18.51 -6.12
CA LEU A 485 31.58 17.31 -5.42
C LEU A 485 32.87 17.55 -4.63
N ASP A 486 33.84 18.22 -5.24
CA ASP A 486 35.11 18.51 -4.59
C ASP A 486 34.94 19.36 -3.32
N TYR A 487 34.09 20.38 -3.38
CA TYR A 487 33.73 21.18 -2.20
C TYR A 487 32.97 20.38 -1.15
N GLN A 488 32.02 19.52 -1.56
CA GLN A 488 31.24 18.67 -0.65
C GLN A 488 32.12 17.68 0.11
N LEU A 489 33.07 17.04 -0.57
CA LEU A 489 34.05 16.16 0.07
C LEU A 489 34.96 16.97 1.03
N GLY A 490 35.36 18.18 0.64
CA GLY A 490 36.06 19.11 1.51
C GLY A 490 35.28 19.51 2.78
N LEU A 491 33.96 19.69 2.68
CA LEU A 491 33.11 19.93 3.86
C LEU A 491 33.13 18.75 4.82
N ILE A 492 33.08 17.52 4.30
CA ILE A 492 33.17 16.30 5.11
C ILE A 492 34.53 16.19 5.80
N GLU A 493 35.62 16.53 5.10
CA GLU A 493 36.98 16.57 5.66
C GLU A 493 37.10 17.55 6.83
N ARG A 494 36.52 18.75 6.71
CA ARG A 494 36.66 19.84 7.70
C ARG A 494 35.70 19.73 8.88
N TYR A 495 34.44 19.38 8.62
CA TYR A 495 33.34 19.48 9.58
C TYR A 495 32.71 18.12 9.92
N GLY A 496 33.15 17.03 9.28
CA GLY A 496 32.56 15.71 9.42
C GLY A 496 31.21 15.56 8.70
N LEU A 497 30.75 14.32 8.55
CA LEU A 497 29.51 13.99 7.83
C LEU A 497 28.26 14.61 8.48
N ALA A 498 28.28 14.79 9.81
CA ALA A 498 27.18 15.33 10.60
C ALA A 498 26.87 16.82 10.31
N CYS A 499 27.74 17.55 9.59
CA CYS A 499 27.44 18.93 9.17
C CYS A 499 26.45 19.01 7.99
N ILE A 500 26.11 17.87 7.38
CA ILE A 500 25.20 17.81 6.23
C ILE A 500 23.85 17.25 6.69
N ARG A 501 22.76 17.79 6.14
CA ARG A 501 21.39 17.35 6.43
C ARG A 501 20.64 17.03 5.15
N HIS A 502 19.87 15.93 5.21
CA HIS A 502 18.91 15.57 4.18
C HIS A 502 17.55 16.17 4.52
N ILE A 503 16.88 16.72 3.51
CA ILE A 503 15.46 17.05 3.59
C ILE A 503 14.73 16.15 2.61
N ALA A 504 13.84 15.30 3.13
CA ALA A 504 13.03 14.37 2.34
C ALA A 504 11.86 15.07 1.63
N GLU A 505 12.18 16.07 0.80
CA GLU A 505 11.24 16.80 -0.04
C GLU A 505 11.87 17.03 -1.42
N PRO A 506 11.15 16.73 -2.52
CA PRO A 506 11.64 17.09 -3.84
C PRO A 506 11.57 18.59 -4.07
N ILE A 507 12.73 19.24 -4.20
CA ILE A 507 12.79 20.70 -4.38
C ILE A 507 12.77 21.15 -5.84
N LEU A 508 13.23 20.29 -6.74
CA LEU A 508 13.43 20.59 -8.16
C LEU A 508 12.93 19.45 -9.05
N ILE A 509 12.55 19.82 -10.27
CA ILE A 509 12.25 18.93 -11.39
C ILE A 509 13.35 19.13 -12.43
N ALA A 510 14.25 18.15 -12.55
CA ALA A 510 15.38 18.19 -13.47
C ALA A 510 15.23 17.12 -14.55
N SER A 511 15.71 17.40 -15.76
CA SER A 511 15.78 16.38 -16.81
C SER A 511 16.69 15.24 -16.36
N ALA A 512 16.24 14.01 -16.58
CA ALA A 512 17.06 12.83 -16.40
C ALA A 512 18.28 12.93 -17.35
N THR A 513 19.44 13.21 -16.78
CA THR A 513 20.67 13.35 -17.58
C THR A 513 21.30 11.97 -17.72
N PRO A 514 21.68 11.52 -18.93
CA PRO A 514 22.44 10.29 -19.08
C PRO A 514 23.70 10.40 -18.23
N GLN A 515 23.91 9.40 -17.38
CA GLN A 515 25.10 9.29 -16.56
C GLN A 515 26.26 8.95 -17.50
N HIS A 516 27.42 9.57 -17.29
CA HIS A 516 28.63 9.31 -18.08
C HIS A 516 29.79 9.05 -17.13
N ASP A 517 30.86 8.47 -17.66
CA ASP A 517 32.10 8.34 -16.90
C ASP A 517 32.79 9.71 -16.80
N ASP A 518 33.05 10.18 -15.58
CA ASP A 518 33.60 11.52 -15.32
C ASP A 518 34.96 11.42 -14.59
N GLU A 519 36.02 11.88 -15.27
CA GLU A 519 37.38 11.89 -14.74
C GLU A 519 37.60 12.95 -13.65
N ASP A 520 36.84 14.05 -13.70
CA ASP A 520 36.90 15.11 -12.69
C ASP A 520 36.29 14.63 -11.37
N GLU A 521 35.21 13.84 -11.42
CA GLU A 521 34.66 13.18 -10.23
C GLU A 521 35.68 12.24 -9.59
N ARG A 522 36.33 11.38 -10.38
CA ARG A 522 37.39 10.48 -9.87
C ARG A 522 38.54 11.24 -9.25
N ARG A 523 38.95 12.37 -9.84
CA ARG A 523 40.03 13.21 -9.30
C ARG A 523 39.64 13.83 -7.96
N ALA A 524 38.40 14.31 -7.82
CA ALA A 524 37.87 14.82 -6.55
C ALA A 524 37.83 13.72 -5.47
N ILE A 525 37.37 12.51 -5.82
CA ILE A 525 37.36 11.36 -4.91
C ILE A 525 38.79 10.96 -4.52
N ALA A 526 39.72 10.87 -5.46
CA ALA A 526 41.12 10.51 -5.18
C ALA A 526 41.80 11.53 -4.25
N ARG A 527 41.56 12.83 -4.45
CA ARG A 527 42.03 13.88 -3.53
C ARG A 527 41.47 13.67 -2.13
N HIS A 528 40.16 13.48 -2.02
CA HIS A 528 39.49 13.23 -0.74
C HIS A 528 40.07 12.02 0.01
N LEU A 529 40.32 10.92 -0.72
CA LEU A 529 40.93 9.72 -0.15
C LEU A 529 42.36 9.98 0.34
N ALA A 530 43.16 10.76 -0.40
CA ALA A 530 44.52 11.13 0.00
C ALA A 530 44.54 12.00 1.28
N GLU A 531 43.63 12.98 1.41
CA GLU A 531 43.47 13.79 2.63
C GLU A 531 43.07 12.95 3.84
N ARG A 532 42.34 11.85 3.61
CA ARG A 532 42.01 10.86 4.64
C ARG A 532 43.12 9.86 4.95
N GLY A 533 44.28 9.96 4.29
CA GLY A 533 45.44 9.11 4.50
C GLY A 533 45.56 7.91 3.54
N TYR A 534 44.65 7.75 2.58
CA TYR A 534 44.67 6.68 1.59
C TYR A 534 45.37 7.13 0.29
N VAL A 535 46.65 7.49 0.39
CA VAL A 535 47.43 8.06 -0.72
C VAL A 535 47.60 7.11 -1.92
N ASP A 536 47.52 5.80 -1.69
CA ASP A 536 47.65 4.77 -2.73
C ASP A 536 46.30 4.27 -3.26
N ALA A 537 45.18 4.81 -2.77
CA ALA A 537 43.84 4.38 -3.19
C ALA A 537 43.60 4.62 -4.68
N VAL A 538 42.78 3.76 -5.28
CA VAL A 538 42.40 3.85 -6.69
C VAL A 538 40.89 3.90 -6.84
N VAL A 539 40.45 4.83 -7.69
CA VAL A 539 39.05 5.03 -8.04
C VAL A 539 38.83 4.53 -9.46
N HIS A 540 38.07 3.45 -9.59
CA HIS A 540 37.74 2.80 -10.85
C HIS A 540 36.37 3.27 -11.34
N SER A 541 36.20 3.35 -12.67
CA SER A 541 34.86 3.41 -13.27
C SER A 541 34.17 2.04 -13.15
N ALA A 542 32.97 2.02 -12.58
CA ALA A 542 32.11 0.83 -12.46
C ALA A 542 30.90 0.90 -13.42
N GLY A 543 30.99 1.76 -14.43
CA GLY A 543 29.93 2.08 -15.38
C GLY A 543 29.58 3.57 -15.35
N PRO A 544 28.62 4.01 -16.18
CA PRO A 544 28.32 5.42 -16.32
C PRO A 544 27.80 6.02 -15.01
N GLY A 545 28.48 7.07 -14.51
CA GLY A 545 28.18 7.76 -13.25
C GLY A 545 28.41 6.93 -11.98
N ARG A 546 29.15 5.82 -12.07
CA ARG A 546 29.44 4.94 -10.95
C ARG A 546 30.93 4.72 -10.76
N HIS A 547 31.36 4.76 -9.51
CA HIS A 547 32.76 4.53 -9.14
C HIS A 547 32.89 3.43 -8.10
N ALA A 548 34.02 2.73 -8.16
CA ALA A 548 34.42 1.75 -7.16
C ALA A 548 35.78 2.17 -6.57
N VAL A 549 35.89 2.10 -5.24
CA VAL A 549 37.08 2.56 -4.52
C VAL A 549 37.83 1.37 -3.96
N ASP A 550 39.08 1.21 -4.37
CA ASP A 550 40.05 0.29 -3.75
C ASP A 550 40.96 1.12 -2.83
N TYR A 551 40.78 1.01 -1.51
CA TYR A 551 41.49 1.84 -0.50
C TYR A 551 42.99 1.49 -0.36
N ARG A 552 43.40 0.33 -0.88
CA ARG A 552 44.79 -0.17 -0.88
C ARG A 552 45.48 -0.13 0.48
N HIS A 553 44.86 -0.78 1.46
CA HIS A 553 45.45 -0.95 2.79
C HIS A 553 46.81 -1.65 2.69
N ALA A 554 47.81 -1.12 3.43
CA ALA A 554 49.13 -1.74 3.50
C ALA A 554 49.14 -3.03 4.34
N GLN A 555 48.15 -3.18 5.23
CA GLN A 555 48.02 -4.32 6.12
C GLN A 555 47.28 -5.46 5.41
N GLN A 556 47.71 -6.69 5.69
CA GLN A 556 47.05 -7.92 5.25
C GLN A 556 46.78 -8.81 6.47
N PRO A 557 45.78 -8.45 7.31
CA PRO A 557 45.51 -9.18 8.54
C PRO A 557 44.96 -10.58 8.26
N LEU A 558 45.17 -11.47 9.21
CA LEU A 558 44.53 -12.79 9.20
C LEU A 558 43.02 -12.63 9.39
N VAL A 559 42.22 -13.29 8.55
CA VAL A 559 40.76 -13.37 8.67
C VAL A 559 40.36 -14.74 9.22
N SER A 560 39.57 -14.75 10.31
CA SER A 560 38.93 -15.97 10.80
C SER A 560 37.53 -16.09 10.20
N ILE A 561 37.34 -17.03 9.28
CA ILE A 561 36.05 -17.34 8.67
C ILE A 561 35.30 -18.33 9.57
N MET A 562 34.22 -17.87 10.18
CA MET A 562 33.41 -18.61 11.14
C MET A 562 32.21 -19.23 10.43
N VAL A 563 32.14 -20.56 10.38
CA VAL A 563 31.03 -21.29 9.75
C VAL A 563 30.33 -22.13 10.80
N LEU A 564 29.11 -21.75 11.17
CA LEU A 564 28.27 -22.55 12.06
C LEU A 564 27.73 -23.78 11.31
N VAL A 565 27.99 -24.96 11.88
CA VAL A 565 27.62 -26.26 11.31
C VAL A 565 26.40 -26.78 12.05
N ASP A 566 25.21 -26.53 11.51
CA ASP A 566 23.90 -26.88 12.11
C ASP A 566 23.13 -27.87 11.23
N GLY A 567 23.82 -28.93 10.78
CA GLY A 567 23.28 -29.97 9.88
C GLY A 567 23.57 -29.73 8.39
N ARG A 568 23.05 -30.62 7.52
CA ARG A 568 23.18 -30.58 6.05
C ARG A 568 24.62 -30.62 5.52
N LEU A 569 25.30 -31.77 5.71
CA LEU A 569 26.68 -32.03 5.27
C LEU A 569 27.05 -31.47 3.88
N LEU A 570 26.21 -31.66 2.86
CA LEU A 570 26.50 -31.21 1.50
C LEU A 570 26.64 -29.69 1.36
N GLN A 571 25.91 -28.90 2.15
CA GLN A 571 26.02 -27.44 2.12
C GLN A 571 27.38 -27.01 2.70
N VAL A 572 27.73 -27.53 3.88
CA VAL A 572 28.99 -27.23 4.56
C VAL A 572 30.20 -27.64 3.71
N GLN A 573 30.13 -28.82 3.07
CA GLN A 573 31.16 -29.29 2.13
C GLN A 573 31.35 -28.32 0.96
N ARG A 574 30.26 -27.96 0.27
CA ARG A 574 30.31 -27.00 -0.85
C ARG A 574 30.84 -25.64 -0.43
N CYS A 575 30.45 -25.16 0.76
CA CYS A 575 30.96 -23.92 1.34
C CYS A 575 32.47 -24.00 1.51
N LEU A 576 32.97 -24.98 2.26
CA LEU A 576 34.40 -25.17 2.53
C LEU A 576 35.20 -25.35 1.24
N GLU A 577 34.76 -26.23 0.33
CA GLU A 577 35.41 -26.45 -0.96
C GLU A 577 35.50 -25.17 -1.78
N SER A 578 34.43 -24.37 -1.82
CA SER A 578 34.44 -23.12 -2.58
C SER A 578 35.39 -22.07 -1.98
N ILE A 579 35.49 -21.99 -0.65
CA ILE A 579 36.44 -21.11 0.04
C ILE A 579 37.86 -21.49 -0.34
N LEU A 580 38.23 -22.77 -0.18
CA LEU A 580 39.57 -23.27 -0.45
C LEU A 580 39.96 -23.17 -1.94
N ALA A 581 39.03 -23.47 -2.84
CA ALA A 581 39.32 -23.56 -4.27
C ALA A 581 39.36 -22.20 -4.98
N LYS A 582 38.66 -21.19 -4.45
CA LYS A 582 38.45 -19.92 -5.18
C LYS A 582 39.05 -18.69 -4.51
N THR A 583 39.22 -18.66 -3.19
CA THR A 583 39.65 -17.44 -2.48
C THR A 583 41.09 -17.09 -2.84
N SER A 584 41.33 -15.88 -3.36
CA SER A 584 42.69 -15.42 -3.71
C SER A 584 43.47 -14.85 -2.54
N TYR A 585 42.77 -14.31 -1.52
CA TYR A 585 43.43 -13.79 -0.33
C TYR A 585 44.14 -14.91 0.45
N PRO A 586 45.44 -14.79 0.76
CA PRO A 586 46.20 -15.91 1.33
C PRO A 586 46.11 -16.01 2.87
N HIS A 587 45.72 -14.93 3.56
CA HIS A 587 45.78 -14.85 5.02
C HIS A 587 44.41 -15.09 5.66
N TYR A 588 43.91 -16.32 5.59
CA TYR A 588 42.68 -16.70 6.29
C TYR A 588 42.80 -18.07 6.96
N GLU A 589 41.98 -18.27 7.98
CA GLU A 589 41.66 -19.57 8.55
C GLU A 589 40.13 -19.81 8.50
N VAL A 590 39.72 -21.08 8.55
CA VAL A 590 38.31 -21.47 8.62
C VAL A 590 38.05 -22.21 9.93
N LEU A 591 37.10 -21.72 10.72
CA LEU A 591 36.63 -22.33 11.96
C LEU A 591 35.24 -22.91 11.73
N LEU A 592 35.16 -24.24 11.69
CA LEU A 592 33.90 -24.98 11.62
C LEU A 592 33.36 -25.17 13.03
N LEU A 593 32.23 -24.54 13.35
CA LEU A 593 31.63 -24.55 14.68
C LEU A 593 30.55 -25.63 14.73
N ASP A 594 30.88 -26.79 15.27
CA ASP A 594 29.93 -27.88 15.46
C ASP A 594 29.18 -27.69 16.78
N ARG A 595 27.84 -27.61 16.70
CA ARG A 595 26.97 -27.45 17.85
C ARG A 595 26.36 -28.78 18.29
N GLY A 596 27.22 -29.78 18.47
CA GLY A 596 26.85 -31.10 19.00
C GLY A 596 26.05 -31.94 18.01
N THR A 597 26.45 -31.99 16.74
CA THR A 597 25.76 -32.79 15.72
C THR A 597 25.69 -34.28 16.11
N THR A 598 24.51 -34.87 15.95
CA THR A 598 24.27 -36.30 16.13
C THR A 598 24.21 -37.06 14.81
N GLU A 599 24.33 -36.37 13.67
CA GLU A 599 24.29 -36.98 12.34
C GLU A 599 25.61 -37.73 12.07
N PRO A 600 25.60 -39.07 11.84
CA PRO A 600 26.82 -39.86 11.73
C PRO A 600 27.75 -39.41 10.60
N ASP A 601 27.19 -39.06 9.44
CA ASP A 601 27.96 -38.65 8.26
C ASP A 601 28.65 -37.30 8.48
N LEU A 602 27.93 -36.33 9.06
CA LEU A 602 28.47 -35.02 9.38
C LEU A 602 29.52 -35.11 10.48
N HIS A 603 29.25 -35.88 11.54
CA HIS A 603 30.20 -36.13 12.61
C HIS A 603 31.48 -36.79 12.07
N GLY A 604 31.35 -37.84 11.25
CA GLY A 604 32.46 -38.54 10.62
C GLY A 604 33.27 -37.65 9.70
N TRP A 605 32.62 -36.80 8.91
CA TRP A 605 33.29 -35.84 8.04
C TRP A 605 34.09 -34.80 8.82
N LEU A 606 33.50 -34.20 9.86
CA LEU A 606 34.20 -33.23 10.74
C LEU A 606 35.41 -33.87 11.43
N SER A 607 35.27 -35.10 11.94
CA SER A 607 36.38 -35.87 12.52
C SER A 607 37.47 -36.17 11.49
N GLY A 608 37.08 -36.40 10.23
CA GLY A 608 38.00 -36.51 9.10
C GLY A 608 38.81 -35.23 8.87
N ILE A 609 38.15 -34.06 8.91
CA ILE A 609 38.83 -32.76 8.80
C ILE A 609 39.82 -32.53 9.95
N GLU A 610 39.44 -32.85 11.19
CA GLU A 610 40.32 -32.77 12.37
C GLU A 610 41.58 -33.65 12.19
N ASN A 611 41.41 -34.87 11.68
CA ASN A 611 42.50 -35.82 11.46
C ASN A 611 43.48 -35.41 10.34
N LEU A 612 43.07 -34.54 9.40
CA LEU A 612 43.99 -33.99 8.39
C LEU A 612 45.04 -33.05 9.02
N GLY A 613 44.78 -32.51 10.22
CA GLY A 613 45.74 -31.68 10.97
C GLY A 613 46.11 -30.36 10.29
N MET A 614 45.25 -29.85 9.40
CA MET A 614 45.50 -28.60 8.68
C MET A 614 45.36 -27.41 9.63
N GLN A 615 46.42 -26.60 9.78
CA GLN A 615 46.35 -25.39 10.61
C GLN A 615 45.37 -24.35 10.07
N GLN A 616 45.12 -24.36 8.76
CA GLN A 616 44.21 -23.43 8.09
C GLN A 616 42.72 -23.73 8.33
N ILE A 617 42.37 -24.96 8.73
CA ILE A 617 40.98 -25.38 8.96
C ILE A 617 40.89 -26.09 10.31
N ARG A 618 40.13 -25.51 11.24
CA ARG A 618 39.94 -26.09 12.57
C ARG A 618 38.46 -26.36 12.82
N VAL A 619 38.17 -27.45 13.52
CA VAL A 619 36.83 -27.76 13.99
C VAL A 619 36.77 -27.44 15.49
N LEU A 620 35.75 -26.68 15.90
CA LEU A 620 35.47 -26.37 17.29
C LEU A 620 34.17 -27.05 17.68
N ARG A 621 34.23 -27.91 18.71
CA ARG A 621 33.10 -28.72 19.17
C ARG A 621 32.46 -28.06 20.39
N PHE A 622 31.17 -27.75 20.29
CA PHE A 622 30.36 -27.18 21.36
C PHE A 622 29.23 -28.15 21.75
N ALA A 623 28.72 -28.01 22.97
CA ALA A 623 27.51 -28.71 23.37
C ALA A 623 26.30 -28.20 22.57
N ALA A 624 25.28 -29.04 22.40
CA ALA A 624 24.06 -28.66 21.69
C ALA A 624 23.13 -27.74 22.52
N GLU A 625 23.30 -27.72 23.86
CA GLU A 625 22.40 -27.00 24.78
C GLU A 625 22.46 -25.46 24.69
N PRO A 626 23.63 -24.80 24.59
CA PRO A 626 23.68 -23.34 24.52
C PRO A 626 23.04 -22.80 23.22
N PRO A 627 22.40 -21.63 23.27
CA PRO A 627 21.85 -20.99 22.08
C PRO A 627 22.95 -20.68 21.05
N ARG A 628 22.56 -20.55 19.78
CA ARG A 628 23.47 -20.23 18.66
C ARG A 628 24.38 -19.05 18.99
N GLU A 629 23.82 -18.00 19.55
CA GLU A 629 24.47 -16.73 19.84
C GLU A 629 25.58 -16.91 20.89
N ALA A 630 25.33 -17.74 21.92
CA ALA A 630 26.33 -18.06 22.93
C ALA A 630 27.51 -18.86 22.34
N VAL A 631 27.23 -19.80 21.44
CA VAL A 631 28.27 -20.56 20.74
C VAL A 631 29.09 -19.65 19.84
N CYS A 632 28.43 -18.75 19.10
CA CYS A 632 29.11 -17.77 18.27
C CYS A 632 30.03 -16.86 19.10
N ASN A 633 29.54 -16.33 20.23
CA ASN A 633 30.34 -15.48 21.10
C ASN A 633 31.57 -16.22 21.67
N ALA A 634 31.39 -17.45 22.16
CA ALA A 634 32.50 -18.26 22.68
C ALA A 634 33.51 -18.64 21.58
N ALA A 635 33.05 -18.90 20.36
CA ALA A 635 33.92 -19.27 19.25
C ALA A 635 34.91 -18.16 18.86
N VAL A 636 34.55 -16.89 19.05
CA VAL A 636 35.44 -15.75 18.74
C VAL A 636 36.68 -15.74 19.63
N GLU A 637 36.63 -16.31 20.84
CA GLU A 637 37.81 -16.44 21.71
C GLU A 637 38.89 -17.37 21.11
N HIS A 638 38.49 -18.28 20.23
CA HIS A 638 39.38 -19.21 19.53
C HIS A 638 39.88 -18.70 18.17
N ALA A 639 39.31 -17.60 17.67
CA ALA A 639 39.72 -16.96 16.43
C ALA A 639 41.10 -16.29 16.59
N CYS A 640 42.01 -16.62 15.67
CA CYS A 640 43.36 -16.03 15.62
C CYS A 640 43.43 -14.78 14.75
N GLY A 641 42.44 -14.56 13.89
CA GLY A 641 42.35 -13.43 12.98
C GLY A 641 42.05 -12.11 13.71
N GLU A 642 42.59 -11.02 13.17
CA GLU A 642 42.26 -9.66 13.62
C GLU A 642 40.86 -9.24 13.15
N VAL A 643 40.39 -9.88 12.08
CA VAL A 643 39.07 -9.69 11.48
C VAL A 643 38.32 -11.02 11.53
N VAL A 644 37.03 -10.97 11.90
CA VAL A 644 36.13 -12.11 11.92
C VAL A 644 35.12 -11.97 10.79
N LEU A 645 34.86 -13.06 10.07
CA LEU A 645 33.80 -13.15 9.08
C LEU A 645 32.82 -14.25 9.48
N TRP A 646 31.59 -13.89 9.83
CA TRP A 646 30.47 -14.83 9.92
C TRP A 646 30.01 -15.22 8.53
N LEU A 647 30.00 -16.52 8.23
CA LEU A 647 29.58 -17.04 6.94
C LEU A 647 28.62 -18.21 7.13
N ALA A 648 27.44 -18.12 6.51
CA ALA A 648 26.47 -19.20 6.54
C ALA A 648 27.00 -20.45 5.83
N ALA A 649 26.74 -21.63 6.39
CA ALA A 649 27.15 -22.91 5.80
C ALA A 649 26.55 -23.19 4.41
N GLY A 650 25.45 -22.51 4.03
CA GLY A 650 24.86 -22.56 2.70
C GLY A 650 25.53 -21.65 1.66
N ALA A 651 26.55 -20.87 2.04
CA ALA A 651 27.21 -19.93 1.15
C ALA A 651 28.20 -20.63 0.20
N ALA A 652 28.43 -20.05 -0.97
CA ALA A 652 29.49 -20.47 -1.87
C ALA A 652 30.14 -19.30 -2.61
N VAL A 653 31.47 -19.32 -2.70
CA VAL A 653 32.26 -18.26 -3.33
C VAL A 653 32.01 -18.22 -4.85
N MET A 654 31.75 -17.01 -5.37
CA MET A 654 31.58 -16.79 -6.83
C MET A 654 32.85 -16.25 -7.49
N LYS A 655 33.41 -15.17 -6.93
CA LYS A 655 34.61 -14.49 -7.46
C LYS A 655 35.78 -14.68 -6.52
N ALA A 656 36.99 -14.72 -7.07
CA ALA A 656 38.18 -15.04 -6.30
C ALA A 656 38.53 -13.97 -5.25
N ASP A 657 38.28 -12.71 -5.59
CA ASP A 657 38.63 -11.50 -4.82
C ASP A 657 37.58 -11.12 -3.77
N TRP A 658 36.57 -11.95 -3.53
CA TRP A 658 35.42 -11.62 -2.67
C TRP A 658 35.83 -11.21 -1.25
N LEU A 659 36.85 -11.86 -0.68
CA LEU A 659 37.31 -11.61 0.67
C LEU A 659 38.07 -10.29 0.76
N GLU A 660 38.88 -10.00 -0.26
CA GLU A 660 39.56 -8.72 -0.45
C GLU A 660 38.55 -7.57 -0.58
N GLN A 661 37.43 -7.78 -1.29
CA GLN A 661 36.37 -6.77 -1.41
C GLN A 661 35.69 -6.46 -0.06
N LEU A 662 35.49 -7.46 0.80
CA LEU A 662 34.97 -7.25 2.16
C LEU A 662 36.02 -6.52 3.03
N LEU A 663 37.27 -6.98 2.99
CA LEU A 663 38.39 -6.38 3.73
C LEU A 663 38.66 -4.93 3.33
N ASN A 664 38.48 -4.60 2.05
CA ASN A 664 38.64 -3.24 1.54
C ASN A 664 37.86 -2.21 2.38
N HIS A 665 36.67 -2.59 2.87
CA HIS A 665 35.88 -1.76 3.76
C HIS A 665 36.11 -2.05 5.24
N ALA A 666 36.29 -3.31 5.65
CA ALA A 666 36.37 -3.69 7.07
C ALA A 666 37.61 -3.14 7.79
N LEU A 667 38.66 -2.76 7.05
CA LEU A 667 39.88 -2.17 7.60
C LEU A 667 39.79 -0.64 7.78
N ARG A 668 38.68 -0.01 7.41
CA ARG A 668 38.46 1.42 7.64
C ARG A 668 38.05 1.64 9.11
N PRO A 669 38.65 2.61 9.82
CA PRO A 669 38.44 2.79 11.26
C PRO A 669 37.01 3.20 11.63
N GLU A 670 36.27 3.85 10.72
CA GLU A 670 34.88 4.24 10.93
C GLU A 670 33.85 3.14 10.61
N ILE A 671 34.29 1.97 10.11
CA ILE A 671 33.40 0.88 9.69
C ILE A 671 33.27 -0.17 10.79
N GLY A 672 32.02 -0.48 11.14
CA GLY A 672 31.67 -1.44 12.18
C GLY A 672 31.41 -2.84 11.64
N ALA A 673 30.73 -2.94 10.50
CA ALA A 673 30.42 -4.22 9.86
C ALA A 673 30.34 -4.09 8.33
N VAL A 674 30.65 -5.18 7.63
CA VAL A 674 30.63 -5.26 6.17
C VAL A 674 29.95 -6.55 5.72
N ALA A 675 29.08 -6.47 4.71
CA ALA A 675 28.42 -7.65 4.14
C ALA A 675 28.46 -7.64 2.61
N GLY A 676 28.53 -8.84 2.02
CA GLY A 676 28.48 -9.05 0.57
C GLY A 676 27.06 -9.21 0.02
N LYS A 677 26.93 -9.13 -1.31
CA LYS A 677 25.71 -9.47 -2.05
C LYS A 677 25.53 -10.99 -2.08
N LEU A 678 24.37 -11.45 -1.60
CA LEU A 678 24.01 -12.86 -1.61
C LEU A 678 22.98 -13.14 -2.70
N LEU A 679 23.24 -14.14 -3.53
CA LEU A 679 22.43 -14.55 -4.67
C LEU A 679 21.93 -15.99 -4.50
N ARG A 680 20.65 -16.23 -4.77
CA ARG A 680 20.09 -17.59 -4.79
C ARG A 680 20.51 -18.31 -6.07
N GLY A 681 20.41 -19.65 -6.05
CA GLY A 681 20.75 -20.49 -7.21
C GLY A 681 19.90 -20.24 -8.46
N ASP A 682 18.75 -19.58 -8.32
CA ASP A 682 17.87 -19.17 -9.43
C ASP A 682 18.24 -17.81 -10.05
N GLY A 683 19.32 -17.18 -9.59
CA GLY A 683 19.80 -15.89 -10.10
C GLY A 683 19.10 -14.68 -9.48
N THR A 684 18.31 -14.87 -8.41
CA THR A 684 17.67 -13.76 -7.67
C THR A 684 18.50 -13.30 -6.48
N VAL A 685 18.35 -12.05 -6.08
CA VAL A 685 18.98 -11.45 -4.91
C VAL A 685 18.32 -11.99 -3.64
N HIS A 686 19.13 -12.50 -2.72
CA HIS A 686 18.73 -12.86 -1.36
C HIS A 686 19.04 -11.74 -0.36
N HIS A 687 20.22 -11.11 -0.48
CA HIS A 687 20.63 -10.03 0.41
C HIS A 687 21.38 -8.94 -0.36
N ALA A 688 21.01 -7.69 -0.11
CA ALA A 688 21.69 -6.50 -0.58
C ALA A 688 21.45 -5.31 0.36
N GLY A 689 21.62 -5.54 1.67
CA GLY A 689 21.21 -4.64 2.75
C GLY A 689 19.83 -4.96 3.33
N LEU A 690 19.60 -4.52 4.57
CA LEU A 690 18.31 -4.61 5.26
C LEU A 690 17.73 -3.20 5.45
N LEU A 691 16.41 -3.09 5.31
CA LEU A 691 15.61 -1.91 5.62
C LEU A 691 14.82 -2.16 6.90
N LEU A 692 14.85 -1.23 7.83
CA LEU A 692 14.18 -1.35 9.11
C LEU A 692 12.71 -0.92 9.01
N GLY A 693 11.84 -1.57 9.78
CA GLY A 693 10.41 -1.25 9.90
C GLY A 693 9.53 -1.59 8.70
N LEU A 694 10.09 -2.11 7.59
CA LEU A 694 9.38 -2.50 6.38
C LEU A 694 8.68 -3.85 6.57
N GLY A 695 7.36 -3.82 6.81
CA GLY A 695 6.49 -4.97 7.04
C GLY A 695 6.75 -5.81 8.30
N ALA A 696 7.96 -5.73 8.85
CA ALA A 696 8.45 -6.40 10.05
C ALA A 696 9.56 -5.50 10.65
N PRO A 697 10.19 -5.87 11.79
CA PRO A 697 11.30 -5.10 12.35
C PRO A 697 12.43 -4.81 11.35
N ALA A 698 12.72 -5.75 10.44
CA ALA A 698 13.63 -5.56 9.32
C ALA A 698 13.24 -6.46 8.13
N ALA A 699 13.48 -5.98 6.90
CA ALA A 699 13.26 -6.72 5.67
C ALA A 699 14.42 -6.53 4.67
N ARG A 700 14.56 -7.45 3.73
CA ARG A 700 15.61 -7.42 2.69
C ARG A 700 15.24 -6.43 1.59
N ALA A 701 16.09 -5.44 1.35
CA ALA A 701 15.77 -4.28 0.50
C ALA A 701 15.36 -4.63 -0.96
N PHE A 702 15.96 -5.67 -1.51
CA PHE A 702 15.84 -6.06 -2.93
C PHE A 702 15.59 -7.55 -3.10
N GLU A 703 14.96 -8.21 -2.13
CA GLU A 703 14.71 -9.65 -2.23
C GLU A 703 13.89 -10.00 -3.49
N GLY A 704 14.36 -10.99 -4.23
CA GLY A 704 13.71 -11.46 -5.47
C GLY A 704 13.99 -10.63 -6.72
N ALA A 705 14.79 -9.55 -6.63
CA ALA A 705 15.32 -8.85 -7.81
C ALA A 705 16.30 -9.75 -8.57
N ALA A 706 16.43 -9.62 -9.90
CA ALA A 706 17.46 -10.34 -10.64
C ALA A 706 18.86 -9.84 -10.27
N PHE A 707 19.86 -10.71 -10.39
CA PHE A 707 21.24 -10.41 -9.96
C PHE A 707 21.87 -9.19 -10.67
N ASP A 708 21.45 -8.90 -11.90
CA ASP A 708 21.94 -7.83 -12.78
C ASP A 708 21.06 -6.57 -12.78
N GLU A 709 19.91 -6.58 -12.11
CA GLU A 709 19.08 -5.40 -11.93
C GLU A 709 19.88 -4.27 -11.24
N SER A 710 19.70 -3.05 -11.72
CA SER A 710 20.28 -1.87 -11.06
C SER A 710 19.61 -1.58 -9.72
N GLY A 711 18.32 -1.89 -9.58
CA GLY A 711 17.55 -1.51 -8.41
C GLY A 711 17.30 0.01 -8.33
N TYR A 712 16.56 0.43 -7.30
CA TYR A 712 16.25 1.84 -7.05
C TYR A 712 17.53 2.66 -6.86
N LEU A 713 17.67 3.78 -7.59
CA LEU A 713 18.89 4.61 -7.65
C LEU A 713 20.18 3.82 -7.89
N GLN A 714 20.09 2.72 -8.65
CA GLN A 714 21.22 1.82 -8.94
C GLN A 714 21.84 1.14 -7.71
N ARG A 715 21.18 1.19 -6.55
CA ARG A 715 21.71 0.72 -5.26
C ARG A 715 22.09 -0.76 -5.24
N LEU A 716 21.62 -1.62 -6.15
CA LEU A 716 22.09 -3.02 -6.22
C LEU A 716 23.52 -3.18 -6.78
N GLN A 717 24.10 -2.09 -7.29
CA GLN A 717 25.38 -2.05 -8.00
C GLN A 717 26.39 -1.11 -7.33
N LEU A 718 26.03 -0.52 -6.17
CA LEU A 718 26.84 0.47 -5.46
C LEU A 718 27.25 -0.04 -4.08
N ASP A 719 28.51 0.20 -3.72
CA ASP A 719 28.93 0.12 -2.33
C ASP A 719 28.24 1.25 -1.57
N GLN A 720 27.59 0.94 -0.45
CA GLN A 720 26.79 1.92 0.29
C GLN A 720 26.62 1.51 1.73
N ASN A 721 26.24 2.47 2.58
CA ASN A 721 25.92 2.16 3.96
C ASN A 721 24.43 1.80 4.14
N TYR A 722 24.17 0.91 5.08
CA TYR A 722 22.85 0.56 5.58
C TYR A 722 22.84 0.64 7.10
N SER A 723 21.66 0.70 7.71
CA SER A 723 21.55 0.61 9.17
C SER A 723 21.81 -0.81 9.66
N ALA A 724 21.44 -1.83 8.90
CA ALA A 724 21.69 -3.23 9.22
C ALA A 724 22.03 -4.10 8.00
N LEU A 725 22.74 -5.19 8.25
CA LEU A 725 23.24 -6.17 7.28
C LEU A 725 22.92 -7.60 7.74
N SER A 726 23.00 -8.58 6.84
CA SER A 726 22.73 -9.99 7.17
C SER A 726 23.93 -10.66 7.83
N GLY A 727 23.68 -11.42 8.89
CA GLY A 727 24.64 -12.30 9.56
C GLY A 727 25.08 -13.52 8.73
N GLU A 728 24.49 -13.75 7.55
CA GLU A 728 24.87 -14.84 6.65
C GLU A 728 26.20 -14.59 5.92
N CYS A 729 26.63 -13.33 5.85
CA CYS A 729 27.95 -12.91 5.40
C CYS A 729 28.28 -11.56 6.05
N LEU A 730 28.85 -11.59 7.25
CA LEU A 730 29.10 -10.40 8.08
C LEU A 730 30.54 -10.36 8.58
N MET A 731 31.33 -9.42 8.05
CA MET A 731 32.73 -9.18 8.42
C MET A 731 32.85 -7.99 9.35
N LEU A 732 33.66 -8.12 10.41
CA LEU A 732 34.00 -7.02 11.30
C LEU A 732 35.31 -7.25 12.06
N PRO A 733 35.97 -6.19 12.56
CA PRO A 733 37.12 -6.33 13.44
C PRO A 733 36.78 -7.17 14.66
N ARG A 734 37.66 -8.14 15.01
CA ARG A 734 37.43 -9.05 16.13
C ARG A 734 37.23 -8.29 17.44
N GLN A 735 38.10 -7.31 17.69
CA GLN A 735 38.05 -6.53 18.93
C GLN A 735 36.74 -5.75 19.02
N LEU A 736 36.23 -5.22 17.90
CA LEU A 736 34.98 -4.48 17.88
C LEU A 736 33.77 -5.38 18.17
N PHE A 737 33.75 -6.62 17.67
CA PHE A 737 32.72 -7.60 18.05
C PHE A 737 32.71 -7.86 19.56
N VAL A 738 33.90 -8.02 20.16
CA VAL A 738 34.05 -8.22 21.61
C VAL A 738 33.62 -6.98 22.39
N ASP A 739 34.07 -5.79 21.99
CA ASP A 739 33.76 -4.52 22.65
C ASP A 739 32.26 -4.19 22.58
N ALA A 740 31.58 -4.59 21.49
CA ALA A 740 30.14 -4.47 21.36
C ALA A 740 29.37 -5.46 22.26
N GLY A 741 30.04 -6.47 22.84
CA GLY A 741 29.43 -7.53 23.66
C GLY A 741 28.94 -8.74 22.85
N GLY A 742 29.36 -8.89 21.60
CA GLY A 742 28.96 -9.98 20.71
C GLY A 742 27.48 -9.96 20.32
N PHE A 743 26.92 -11.13 20.00
CA PHE A 743 25.48 -11.31 19.80
C PHE A 743 24.75 -11.34 21.15
N ASP A 744 23.59 -10.67 21.21
CA ASP A 744 22.76 -10.66 22.42
C ASP A 744 22.19 -12.06 22.70
N LEU A 745 22.09 -12.42 23.98
CA LEU A 745 21.63 -13.74 24.43
C LEU A 745 20.14 -13.77 24.79
N GLU A 746 19.44 -12.63 24.69
CA GLU A 746 18.00 -12.59 24.85
C GLU A 746 17.31 -13.42 23.75
N PRO A 747 16.56 -14.49 24.08
CA PRO A 747 15.99 -15.39 23.08
C PRO A 747 15.05 -14.70 22.08
N ALA A 748 14.32 -13.67 22.51
CA ALA A 748 13.41 -12.89 21.66
C ALA A 748 14.14 -12.06 20.59
N LEU A 749 15.44 -11.81 20.75
CA LEU A 749 16.27 -11.11 19.76
C LEU A 749 17.00 -12.04 18.79
N ALA A 750 16.97 -13.36 19.02
CA ALA A 750 17.81 -14.32 18.29
C ALA A 750 17.64 -14.23 16.77
N GLN A 751 16.42 -14.03 16.27
CA GLN A 751 16.11 -13.92 14.84
C GLN A 751 16.72 -12.68 14.17
N TRP A 752 17.03 -11.64 14.95
CA TRP A 752 17.58 -10.36 14.49
C TRP A 752 18.86 -10.01 15.23
N SER A 753 19.60 -11.02 15.71
CA SER A 753 20.84 -10.84 16.47
C SER A 753 21.91 -10.07 15.68
N ASP A 754 21.93 -10.25 14.36
CA ASP A 754 22.74 -9.50 13.40
C ASP A 754 22.29 -8.05 13.23
N VAL A 755 20.98 -7.81 13.12
CA VAL A 755 20.38 -6.47 13.05
C VAL A 755 20.66 -5.70 14.35
N ASP A 756 20.43 -6.32 15.50
CA ASP A 756 20.71 -5.73 16.82
C ASP A 756 22.20 -5.36 16.97
N LEU A 757 23.11 -6.26 16.57
CA LEU A 757 24.54 -5.97 16.58
C LEU A 757 24.88 -4.78 15.67
N CYS A 758 24.38 -4.75 14.44
CA CYS A 758 24.60 -3.63 13.52
C CYS A 758 24.10 -2.29 14.09
N LEU A 759 22.95 -2.31 14.76
CA LEU A 759 22.36 -1.12 15.39
C LEU A 759 23.15 -0.66 16.62
N ARG A 760 23.67 -1.59 17.44
CA ARG A 760 24.58 -1.25 18.54
C ARG A 760 25.89 -0.64 18.05
N LEU A 761 26.47 -1.20 16.99
CA LEU A 761 27.68 -0.65 16.36
C LEU A 761 27.40 0.77 15.83
N GLN A 762 26.25 0.98 15.19
CA GLN A 762 25.83 2.30 14.73
C GLN A 762 25.63 3.28 15.88
N GLN A 763 25.01 2.86 16.98
CA GLN A 763 24.85 3.67 18.19
C GLN A 763 26.20 4.05 18.82
N ALA A 764 27.22 3.20 18.67
CA ALA A 764 28.59 3.49 19.08
C ALA A 764 29.37 4.39 18.09
N GLY A 765 28.75 4.81 16.99
CA GLY A 765 29.31 5.75 16.00
C GLY A 765 29.94 5.10 14.77
N TYR A 766 29.82 3.78 14.60
CA TYR A 766 30.34 3.08 13.43
C TYR A 766 29.33 3.04 12.27
N LEU A 767 29.82 2.82 11.05
CA LEU A 767 28.98 2.64 9.87
C LEU A 767 28.98 1.18 9.41
N ASN A 768 27.85 0.71 8.90
CA ASN A 768 27.75 -0.62 8.28
C ASN A 768 27.78 -0.47 6.76
N VAL A 769 28.55 -1.31 6.05
CA VAL A 769 28.75 -1.21 4.59
C VAL A 769 28.24 -2.47 3.89
N PHE A 770 27.39 -2.27 2.88
CA PHE A 770 27.11 -3.27 1.87
C PHE A 770 28.14 -3.14 0.74
N ALA A 771 28.95 -4.18 0.54
CA ALA A 771 29.96 -4.26 -0.52
C ALA A 771 29.37 -5.01 -1.74
N ALA A 772 28.90 -4.27 -2.74
CA ALA A 772 28.19 -4.81 -3.90
C ALA A 772 29.08 -5.70 -4.80
N ARG A 773 30.40 -5.50 -4.73
CA ARG A 773 31.41 -6.27 -5.47
C ARG A 773 31.71 -7.64 -4.86
N ALA A 774 31.52 -7.80 -3.54
CA ALA A 774 31.65 -9.09 -2.86
C ALA A 774 30.38 -9.92 -3.11
N GLN A 775 30.44 -10.88 -4.04
CA GLN A 775 29.28 -11.66 -4.47
C GLN A 775 29.43 -13.13 -4.11
N LEU A 776 28.42 -13.69 -3.45
CA LEU A 776 28.35 -15.10 -3.06
C LEU A 776 27.01 -15.70 -3.46
N LEU A 777 27.01 -17.00 -3.73
CA LEU A 777 25.77 -17.79 -3.78
C LEU A 777 25.34 -18.15 -2.36
N ILE A 778 24.05 -18.32 -2.16
CA ILE A 778 23.46 -18.77 -0.89
C ILE A 778 22.34 -19.78 -1.16
N ASP A 779 22.41 -20.90 -0.44
CA ASP A 779 21.31 -21.85 -0.23
C ASP A 779 20.84 -21.69 1.23
N PRO A 780 19.88 -20.78 1.50
CA PRO A 780 19.57 -20.38 2.86
C PRO A 780 18.87 -21.49 3.63
N PHE A 781 19.02 -21.46 4.95
CA PHE A 781 18.28 -22.35 5.84
C PHE A 781 16.83 -21.91 5.95
N ASP A 782 15.94 -22.88 6.18
CA ASP A 782 14.54 -22.59 6.53
C ASP A 782 14.53 -21.89 7.88
N THR A 783 14.09 -20.63 7.91
CA THR A 783 13.92 -19.88 9.15
C THR A 783 12.56 -20.17 9.74
N THR A 784 12.50 -20.34 11.06
CA THR A 784 11.21 -20.39 11.76
C THR A 784 10.60 -18.99 11.74
N PRO A 785 9.31 -18.83 11.41
CA PRO A 785 8.67 -17.51 11.43
C PRO A 785 8.83 -16.82 12.77
N ALA A 786 9.07 -15.50 12.75
CA ALA A 786 9.06 -14.68 13.95
C ALA A 786 7.73 -14.77 14.70
N THR A 787 7.82 -14.87 16.02
CA THR A 787 6.65 -14.74 16.89
C THR A 787 6.37 -13.27 17.19
N SER A 788 5.16 -12.96 17.63
CA SER A 788 4.80 -11.59 18.05
C SER A 788 5.67 -11.07 19.19
N LEU A 789 6.21 -11.96 20.03
CA LEU A 789 7.12 -11.63 21.14
C LEU A 789 8.50 -11.22 20.62
N ASP A 790 9.01 -11.91 19.60
CA ASP A 790 10.30 -11.59 19.00
C ASP A 790 10.26 -10.18 18.40
N GLU A 791 9.19 -9.89 17.64
CA GLU A 791 9.00 -8.55 17.07
C GLU A 791 8.88 -7.46 18.15
N GLU A 792 8.19 -7.75 19.26
CA GLU A 792 8.02 -6.81 20.35
C GLU A 792 9.32 -6.45 21.07
N ALA A 793 10.23 -7.41 21.24
CA ALA A 793 11.55 -7.14 21.79
C ALA A 793 12.33 -6.18 20.88
N MET A 794 12.28 -6.42 19.56
CA MET A 794 12.90 -5.54 18.57
C MET A 794 12.27 -4.14 18.57
N TYR A 795 10.94 -4.02 18.58
CA TYR A 795 10.27 -2.72 18.65
C TYR A 795 10.56 -2.00 19.97
N ALA A 796 10.52 -2.68 21.11
CA ALA A 796 10.80 -2.08 22.41
C ALA A 796 12.20 -1.46 22.46
N ARG A 797 13.18 -2.08 21.79
CA ARG A 797 14.58 -1.61 21.77
C ARG A 797 14.86 -0.59 20.66
N TRP A 798 14.30 -0.79 19.46
CA TRP A 798 14.78 -0.12 18.24
C TRP A 798 13.69 0.59 17.41
N LEU A 799 12.47 0.75 17.94
CA LEU A 799 11.36 1.40 17.21
C LEU A 799 11.70 2.76 16.59
N PRO A 800 12.46 3.68 17.23
CA PRO A 800 12.84 4.95 16.61
C PRO A 800 13.64 4.78 15.30
N MET A 801 14.53 3.77 15.24
CA MET A 801 15.29 3.45 14.03
C MET A 801 14.43 2.77 12.97
N MET A 802 13.45 1.96 13.35
CA MET A 802 12.50 1.32 12.43
C MET A 802 11.50 2.32 11.84
N ALA A 803 11.12 3.33 12.61
CA ALA A 803 10.27 4.41 12.15
C ALA A 803 10.97 5.28 11.09
N ASN A 804 12.26 5.58 11.30
CA ASN A 804 13.05 6.52 10.50
C ASN A 804 14.43 5.95 10.19
N ASP A 805 14.47 4.86 9.42
CA ASP A 805 15.72 4.26 8.96
C ASP A 805 16.48 5.23 8.04
N PRO A 806 17.71 5.67 8.38
CA PRO A 806 18.49 6.55 7.52
C PRO A 806 18.76 5.97 6.12
N ALA A 807 18.73 4.65 5.95
CA ALA A 807 18.89 4.00 4.65
C ALA A 807 17.62 4.00 3.78
N TYR A 808 16.49 4.51 4.31
CA TYR A 808 15.17 4.45 3.68
C TYR A 808 14.43 5.80 3.74
N ASN A 809 14.06 6.33 2.57
CA ASN A 809 13.40 7.63 2.49
C ASN A 809 11.94 7.54 2.98
N PRO A 810 11.45 8.49 3.81
CA PRO A 810 10.08 8.48 4.34
C PRO A 810 8.98 8.69 3.28
N GLY A 811 9.35 9.04 2.05
CA GLY A 811 8.44 9.05 0.90
C GLY A 811 8.03 7.65 0.42
N PHE A 812 8.64 6.58 0.94
CA PHE A 812 8.28 5.19 0.65
C PHE A 812 7.44 4.52 1.74
N SER A 813 6.58 3.58 1.31
CA SER A 813 5.69 2.84 2.21
C SER A 813 6.46 1.82 3.06
N LEU A 814 6.04 1.66 4.32
CA LEU A 814 6.48 0.57 5.20
C LEU A 814 5.65 -0.71 5.06
N ASP A 815 4.68 -0.74 4.14
CA ASP A 815 3.83 -1.92 3.97
C ASP A 815 4.65 -3.16 3.55
N PRO A 816 4.28 -4.37 4.01
CA PRO A 816 4.92 -5.61 3.58
C PRO A 816 5.00 -5.73 2.06
N GLY A 817 6.20 -6.01 1.53
CA GLY A 817 6.42 -6.19 0.09
C GLY A 817 6.43 -4.89 -0.73
N ALA A 818 6.27 -3.71 -0.12
CA ALA A 818 6.30 -2.43 -0.81
C ALA A 818 7.67 -2.12 -1.44
N GLY A 819 8.77 -2.56 -0.81
CA GLY A 819 10.12 -2.36 -1.33
C GLY A 819 10.47 -0.88 -1.44
N PHE A 820 10.38 -0.30 -2.64
CA PHE A 820 10.54 1.15 -2.90
C PHE A 820 9.28 1.76 -3.54
N ALA A 821 8.10 1.24 -3.19
CA ALA A 821 6.82 1.82 -3.58
C ALA A 821 6.53 3.09 -2.76
N LEU A 822 5.95 4.11 -3.41
CA LEU A 822 5.61 5.37 -2.76
C LEU A 822 4.58 5.17 -1.65
N ALA A 823 4.80 5.85 -0.53
CA ALA A 823 3.85 5.91 0.58
C ALA A 823 2.58 6.67 0.16
N ASP A 824 1.52 6.51 0.96
CA ASP A 824 0.32 7.33 0.81
C ASP A 824 0.71 8.83 0.78
N PRO A 825 0.31 9.58 -0.26
CA PRO A 825 0.71 10.96 -0.44
C PRO A 825 0.35 11.87 0.75
N ARG A 826 -0.79 11.59 1.41
CA ARG A 826 -1.30 12.38 2.53
C ARG A 826 -0.65 12.01 3.85
N ALA A 827 -0.14 10.78 3.98
CA ALA A 827 0.65 10.34 5.13
C ALA A 827 2.12 10.76 5.03
N SER A 828 2.69 10.78 3.82
CA SER A 828 4.11 11.06 3.57
C SER A 828 4.45 12.55 3.42
N TRP A 829 3.48 13.45 3.55
CA TRP A 829 3.71 14.89 3.46
C TRP A 829 3.00 15.68 4.55
N ARG A 830 3.79 16.25 5.47
CA ARG A 830 3.30 16.98 6.64
C ARG A 830 4.03 18.32 6.78
N PRO A 831 3.56 19.39 6.11
CA PRO A 831 4.31 20.63 5.98
C PRO A 831 4.48 21.43 7.28
N LEU A 832 3.75 21.10 8.36
CA LEU A 832 3.89 21.77 9.65
C LEU A 832 4.69 20.95 10.69
N GLN A 833 5.22 19.78 10.29
CA GLN A 833 5.80 18.79 11.20
C GLN A 833 7.00 19.33 12.01
N SER A 834 7.80 20.23 11.44
CA SER A 834 9.02 20.75 12.07
C SER A 834 8.78 21.67 13.28
N TRP A 835 7.57 22.22 13.47
CA TRP A 835 7.24 23.01 14.66
C TRP A 835 5.88 22.72 15.30
N ARG A 836 5.06 21.85 14.68
CA ARG A 836 3.79 21.30 15.23
C ARG A 836 2.88 22.35 15.88
N PRO A 837 2.36 23.35 15.12
CA PRO A 837 1.50 24.39 15.67
C PRO A 837 0.10 23.91 16.06
N LEU A 838 -0.30 22.71 15.60
CA LEU A 838 -1.60 22.09 15.84
C LEU A 838 -1.41 20.65 16.31
N PRO A 839 -2.35 20.12 17.12
CA PRO A 839 -2.39 18.70 17.44
C PRO A 839 -2.53 17.85 16.17
N SER A 840 -1.78 16.76 16.10
CA SER A 840 -1.78 15.82 15.00
C SER A 840 -2.60 14.56 15.31
N VAL A 841 -3.49 14.21 14.39
CA VAL A 841 -4.46 13.14 14.57
C VAL A 841 -4.30 12.10 13.46
N ILE A 842 -4.13 10.83 13.84
CA ILE A 842 -4.35 9.70 12.93
C ILE A 842 -5.72 9.11 13.22
N ALA A 843 -6.51 8.84 12.19
CA ALA A 843 -7.80 8.22 12.36
C ALA A 843 -7.99 7.00 11.45
N LEU A 844 -8.48 5.92 12.04
CA LEU A 844 -8.77 4.65 11.38
C LEU A 844 -10.30 4.48 11.36
N PRO A 845 -10.98 4.95 10.31
CA PRO A 845 -12.42 4.74 10.18
C PRO A 845 -12.72 3.25 9.91
N ALA A 846 -13.88 2.79 10.35
CA ALA A 846 -14.34 1.42 10.13
C ALA A 846 -14.73 1.15 8.67
N ASP A 847 -15.19 2.19 7.99
CA ASP A 847 -15.56 2.22 6.58
C ASP A 847 -15.36 3.62 6.01
N ILE A 848 -15.37 3.76 4.69
CA ILE A 848 -15.33 5.07 4.01
C ILE A 848 -16.74 5.57 3.64
N GLU A 849 -17.77 4.88 4.12
CA GLU A 849 -19.18 5.12 3.83
C GLU A 849 -19.89 5.52 5.13
N GLY A 850 -21.18 5.21 5.29
CA GLY A 850 -22.06 5.74 6.34
C GLY A 850 -21.41 6.01 7.70
N CYS A 851 -20.97 4.99 8.43
CA CYS A 851 -20.54 5.16 9.82
C CYS A 851 -19.19 5.88 9.95
N GLY A 852 -18.16 5.44 9.22
CA GLY A 852 -16.85 6.08 9.27
C GLY A 852 -16.87 7.50 8.71
N HIS A 853 -17.76 7.75 7.75
CA HIS A 853 -17.99 9.06 7.19
C HIS A 853 -18.43 10.10 8.23
N TYR A 854 -19.57 9.86 8.91
CA TYR A 854 -20.13 10.83 9.85
C TYR A 854 -19.37 10.89 11.18
N ARG A 855 -18.76 9.78 11.60
CA ARG A 855 -18.11 9.70 12.92
C ARG A 855 -16.65 10.11 12.92
N VAL A 856 -15.93 9.89 11.83
CA VAL A 856 -14.47 10.03 11.81
C VAL A 856 -14.03 10.96 10.69
N ILE A 857 -14.44 10.70 9.46
CA ILE A 857 -13.92 11.42 8.29
C ILE A 857 -14.37 12.88 8.31
N GLN A 858 -15.67 13.14 8.50
CA GLN A 858 -16.21 14.50 8.47
C GLN A 858 -15.81 15.35 9.69
N PRO A 859 -15.84 14.84 10.93
CA PRO A 859 -15.34 15.60 12.07
C PRO A 859 -13.84 15.92 11.94
N LEU A 860 -13.00 14.98 11.49
CA LEU A 860 -11.59 15.26 11.27
C LEU A 860 -11.38 16.31 10.16
N ARG A 861 -12.13 16.22 9.07
CA ARG A 861 -12.11 17.23 8.00
C ARG A 861 -12.49 18.62 8.52
N ALA A 862 -13.58 18.72 9.28
CA ALA A 862 -14.04 19.99 9.83
C ALA A 862 -13.01 20.60 10.80
N LEU A 863 -12.37 19.78 11.65
CA LEU A 863 -11.28 20.24 12.54
C LEU A 863 -10.07 20.76 11.75
N ARG A 864 -9.72 20.12 10.64
CA ARG A 864 -8.63 20.57 9.74
C ARG A 864 -8.97 21.87 9.04
N GLU A 865 -10.17 22.00 8.51
CA GLU A 865 -10.65 23.22 7.84
C GLU A 865 -10.76 24.40 8.81
N ALA A 866 -11.11 24.15 10.07
CA ALA A 866 -11.14 25.16 11.14
C ALA A 866 -9.76 25.46 11.76
N GLY A 867 -8.70 24.74 11.36
CA GLY A 867 -7.36 24.91 11.93
C GLY A 867 -7.26 24.55 13.41
N MET A 868 -8.03 23.56 13.86
CA MET A 868 -8.01 23.04 15.23
C MET A 868 -7.11 21.81 15.40
N ALA A 869 -6.85 21.07 14.31
CA ALA A 869 -5.97 19.91 14.28
C ALA A 869 -5.45 19.66 12.86
N GLU A 870 -4.33 18.95 12.73
CA GLU A 870 -3.93 18.26 11.50
C GLU A 870 -4.34 16.79 11.57
N GLY A 871 -4.52 16.13 10.42
CA GLY A 871 -4.68 14.69 10.48
C GLY A 871 -4.76 13.94 9.16
N VAL A 872 -4.51 12.63 9.28
CA VAL A 872 -4.41 11.66 8.20
C VAL A 872 -5.38 10.50 8.48
N LEU A 873 -5.98 9.98 7.42
CA LEU A 873 -6.84 8.80 7.46
C LEU A 873 -6.02 7.57 7.04
N PHE A 874 -6.12 6.49 7.81
CA PHE A 874 -5.54 5.20 7.45
C PHE A 874 -6.65 4.18 7.28
N ASN A 875 -6.70 3.54 6.11
CA ASN A 875 -7.66 2.48 5.84
C ASN A 875 -7.00 1.12 6.13
N GLY A 876 -7.48 0.39 7.13
CA GLY A 876 -7.01 -0.97 7.42
C GLY A 876 -6.13 -1.06 8.67
N TYR A 877 -5.03 -1.77 8.56
CA TYR A 877 -4.12 -2.09 9.67
C TYR A 877 -2.98 -1.06 9.72
N LEU A 878 -2.74 -0.47 10.89
CA LEU A 878 -1.64 0.47 11.10
C LEU A 878 -0.53 -0.22 11.91
N GLU A 879 0.59 -0.48 11.25
CA GLU A 879 1.77 -1.05 11.91
C GLU A 879 2.41 -0.06 12.90
N ILE A 880 3.10 -0.60 13.91
CA ILE A 880 3.68 0.21 14.98
C ILE A 880 4.84 1.08 14.48
N SER A 881 5.60 0.61 13.48
CA SER A 881 6.67 1.37 12.83
C SER A 881 6.12 2.59 12.09
N GLU A 882 5.01 2.45 11.35
CA GLU A 882 4.34 3.56 10.68
C GLU A 882 3.72 4.53 11.70
N LEU A 883 3.09 4.03 12.78
CA LEU A 883 2.59 4.91 13.83
C LEU A 883 3.72 5.73 14.48
N ALA A 884 4.87 5.11 14.75
CA ALA A 884 6.03 5.77 15.32
C ALA A 884 6.68 6.77 14.35
N ARG A 885 6.69 6.47 13.03
CA ARG A 885 7.14 7.40 11.99
C ARG A 885 6.27 8.66 11.95
N GLN A 886 4.96 8.48 12.06
CA GLN A 886 4.02 9.61 12.07
C GLN A 886 4.05 10.39 13.39
N ASP A 887 4.38 9.74 14.52
CA ASP A 887 4.43 10.31 15.86
C ASP A 887 3.25 11.27 16.17
N PRO A 888 2.00 10.78 16.06
CA PRO A 888 0.82 11.61 16.26
C PRO A 888 0.58 11.93 17.73
N ASP A 889 -0.15 13.01 17.99
CA ASP A 889 -0.62 13.35 19.34
C ASP A 889 -1.84 12.51 19.73
N VAL A 890 -2.69 12.15 18.76
CA VAL A 890 -3.94 11.38 18.96
C VAL A 890 -4.11 10.30 17.91
N VAL A 891 -4.59 9.12 18.31
CA VAL A 891 -5.03 8.04 17.42
C VAL A 891 -6.50 7.74 17.68
N ILE A 892 -7.33 7.81 16.64
CA ILE A 892 -8.76 7.49 16.69
C ILE A 892 -8.98 6.13 16.04
N LEU A 893 -9.60 5.23 16.79
CA LEU A 893 -9.78 3.82 16.45
C LEU A 893 -11.27 3.50 16.42
N GLN A 894 -11.87 3.46 15.23
CA GLN A 894 -13.29 3.14 15.10
C GLN A 894 -13.52 1.63 14.97
N ARG A 895 -14.43 1.07 15.78
CA ARG A 895 -14.91 -0.33 15.70
C ARG A 895 -13.80 -1.37 15.50
N GLN A 896 -12.69 -1.26 16.24
CA GLN A 896 -11.60 -2.24 16.15
C GLN A 896 -12.01 -3.57 16.81
N VAL A 897 -12.34 -4.56 15.98
CA VAL A 897 -12.79 -5.90 16.39
C VAL A 897 -11.93 -6.98 15.71
N GLY A 898 -11.49 -7.98 16.47
CA GLY A 898 -10.65 -9.10 15.99
C GLY A 898 -9.27 -9.12 16.63
N GLU A 899 -8.64 -10.30 16.72
CA GLU A 899 -7.37 -10.48 17.46
C GLU A 899 -6.22 -9.63 16.88
N ALA A 900 -6.02 -9.63 15.56
CA ALA A 900 -4.95 -8.82 14.94
C ALA A 900 -5.06 -7.33 15.30
N ARG A 901 -6.27 -6.76 15.26
CA ARG A 901 -6.51 -5.36 15.63
C ARG A 901 -6.28 -5.11 17.13
N LEU A 902 -6.66 -6.06 17.98
CA LEU A 902 -6.38 -5.97 19.42
C LEU A 902 -4.88 -6.09 19.73
N ASP A 903 -4.13 -6.89 18.99
CA ASP A 903 -2.67 -6.96 19.11
C ASP A 903 -2.00 -5.66 18.68
N ALA A 904 -2.46 -5.06 17.57
CA ALA A 904 -2.04 -3.72 17.17
C ALA A 904 -2.30 -2.70 18.29
N MET A 905 -3.53 -2.67 18.83
CA MET A 905 -3.89 -1.78 19.95
C MET A 905 -3.03 -2.02 21.19
N ARG A 906 -2.70 -3.27 21.51
CA ARG A 906 -1.81 -3.62 22.62
C ARG A 906 -0.40 -3.06 22.39
N ARG A 907 0.16 -3.22 21.19
CA ARG A 907 1.46 -2.63 20.81
C ARG A 907 1.42 -1.10 20.86
N MET A 908 0.34 -0.48 20.37
CA MET A 908 0.14 0.98 20.45
C MET A 908 0.10 1.45 21.90
N LYS A 909 -0.57 0.72 22.79
CA LYS A 909 -0.63 1.04 24.22
C LYS A 909 0.75 1.00 24.87
N SER A 910 1.57 -0.01 24.54
CA SER A 910 2.87 -0.21 25.17
C SER A 910 3.99 0.67 24.59
N LEU A 911 3.93 0.97 23.29
CA LEU A 911 5.07 1.56 22.56
C LEU A 911 4.80 2.98 22.03
N SER A 912 3.56 3.45 21.97
CA SER A 912 3.23 4.80 21.49
C SER A 912 2.78 5.72 22.62
N ARG A 913 3.20 6.98 22.56
CA ARG A 913 2.77 8.06 23.47
C ARG A 913 1.45 8.74 23.08
N ALA A 914 0.92 8.46 21.89
CA ALA A 914 -0.28 9.12 21.39
C ALA A 914 -1.48 8.86 22.31
N PHE A 915 -2.39 9.82 22.44
CA PHE A 915 -3.66 9.65 23.14
C PHE A 915 -4.60 8.79 22.30
N LYS A 916 -5.07 7.65 22.82
CA LYS A 916 -5.90 6.71 22.06
C LYS A 916 -7.38 6.92 22.37
N VAL A 917 -8.16 7.08 21.31
CA VAL A 917 -9.61 7.24 21.37
C VAL A 917 -10.26 6.06 20.68
N TYR A 918 -11.09 5.30 21.40
CA TYR A 918 -11.95 4.30 20.78
C TYR A 918 -13.28 4.96 20.38
N GLU A 919 -13.70 4.79 19.14
CA GLU A 919 -14.92 5.38 18.58
C GLU A 919 -15.96 4.28 18.31
N LEU A 920 -17.19 4.51 18.77
CA LEU A 920 -18.31 3.61 18.52
C LEU A 920 -19.64 4.35 18.28
N ASP A 921 -20.29 4.01 17.16
CA ASP A 921 -21.56 4.63 16.75
C ASP A 921 -22.81 3.81 17.11
N ASP A 922 -22.70 2.48 17.17
CA ASP A 922 -23.83 1.57 17.39
C ASP A 922 -23.53 0.56 18.50
N TYR A 923 -24.60 0.04 19.12
CA TYR A 923 -24.51 -1.05 20.10
C TYR A 923 -24.23 -2.40 19.41
N LEU A 924 -22.96 -2.73 19.21
CA LEU A 924 -22.57 -3.98 18.53
C LEU A 924 -22.92 -5.28 19.27
N PRO A 925 -22.94 -5.36 20.61
CA PRO A 925 -23.33 -6.59 21.30
C PRO A 925 -24.80 -6.96 21.03
N ASN A 926 -25.08 -8.25 20.85
CA ASN A 926 -26.45 -8.77 20.75
C ASN A 926 -27.31 -8.08 19.66
N LEU A 927 -26.78 -7.94 18.44
CA LEU A 927 -27.52 -7.39 17.30
C LEU A 927 -28.91 -8.07 17.13
N PRO A 928 -29.95 -7.34 16.69
CA PRO A 928 -31.28 -7.90 16.43
C PRO A 928 -31.24 -9.12 15.50
N LEU A 929 -32.16 -10.08 15.68
CA LEU A 929 -32.19 -11.34 14.91
C LEU A 929 -32.21 -11.14 13.39
N LYS A 930 -32.87 -10.07 12.92
CA LYS A 930 -33.04 -9.73 11.50
C LYS A 930 -32.00 -8.73 10.98
N ASN A 931 -30.98 -8.40 11.76
CA ASN A 931 -29.90 -7.53 11.32
C ASN A 931 -28.94 -8.32 10.41
N ALA A 932 -28.72 -7.84 9.19
CA ALA A 932 -27.87 -8.49 8.18
C ALA A 932 -26.43 -8.74 8.66
N HIS A 933 -25.93 -7.98 9.62
CA HIS A 933 -24.57 -8.13 10.16
C HIS A 933 -24.47 -9.14 11.32
N ARG A 934 -25.59 -9.65 11.84
CA ARG A 934 -25.60 -10.53 13.02
C ARG A 934 -24.86 -11.84 12.81
N GLU A 935 -25.04 -12.49 11.66
CA GLU A 935 -24.44 -13.81 11.39
C GLU A 935 -22.92 -13.74 11.19
N HIS A 936 -22.42 -12.58 10.75
CA HIS A 936 -21.01 -12.31 10.50
C HIS A 936 -20.27 -11.74 11.72
N MET A 937 -21.01 -11.38 12.78
CA MET A 937 -20.43 -10.81 14.00
C MET A 937 -19.90 -11.92 14.93
N PRO A 938 -18.66 -11.78 15.46
CA PRO A 938 -18.14 -12.70 16.47
C PRO A 938 -19.06 -12.81 17.67
N LYS A 939 -19.35 -14.04 18.12
CA LYS A 939 -20.25 -14.31 19.26
C LYS A 939 -19.78 -13.69 20.58
N ASP A 940 -18.50 -13.32 20.67
CA ASP A 940 -17.85 -12.75 21.85
C ASP A 940 -17.55 -11.25 21.72
N ILE A 941 -18.25 -10.51 20.85
CA ILE A 941 -17.95 -9.10 20.57
C ILE A 941 -17.85 -8.21 21.82
N LEU A 942 -18.68 -8.44 22.85
CA LEU A 942 -18.59 -7.68 24.10
C LEU A 942 -17.25 -7.88 24.81
N LYS A 943 -16.69 -9.09 24.75
CA LYS A 943 -15.36 -9.42 25.29
C LYS A 943 -14.27 -8.69 24.50
N THR A 944 -14.38 -8.69 23.17
CA THR A 944 -13.45 -8.00 22.26
C THR A 944 -13.46 -6.50 22.47
N VAL A 945 -14.65 -5.88 22.52
CA VAL A 945 -14.80 -4.45 22.82
C VAL A 945 -14.24 -4.15 24.21
N ARG A 946 -14.55 -4.95 25.23
CA ARG A 946 -13.98 -4.76 26.59
C ARG A 946 -12.45 -4.79 26.59
N ARG A 947 -11.83 -5.72 25.86
CA ARG A 947 -10.36 -5.77 25.72
C ARG A 947 -9.83 -4.51 25.04
N GLY A 948 -10.44 -4.10 23.92
CA GLY A 948 -10.07 -2.88 23.22
C GLY A 948 -10.19 -1.63 24.10
N LEU A 949 -11.29 -1.49 24.84
CA LEU A 949 -11.51 -0.38 25.77
C LEU A 949 -10.47 -0.34 26.89
N SER A 950 -9.95 -1.48 27.34
CA SER A 950 -8.88 -1.52 28.34
C SER A 950 -7.52 -1.00 27.84
N MET A 951 -7.40 -0.73 26.53
CA MET A 951 -6.16 -0.32 25.86
C MET A 951 -6.17 1.11 25.33
N VAL A 952 -7.25 1.86 25.56
CA VAL A 952 -7.39 3.25 25.13
C VAL A 952 -7.49 4.19 26.32
N ASP A 953 -7.30 5.48 26.06
CA ASP A 953 -7.37 6.53 27.08
C ASP A 953 -8.78 7.12 27.20
N ARG A 954 -9.58 7.04 26.12
CA ARG A 954 -10.95 7.55 26.07
C ARG A 954 -11.85 6.72 25.18
N PHE A 955 -13.11 6.61 25.59
CA PHE A 955 -14.16 6.01 24.79
C PHE A 955 -15.18 7.07 24.35
N VAL A 956 -15.35 7.23 23.03
CA VAL A 956 -16.29 8.20 22.45
C VAL A 956 -17.44 7.46 21.78
N VAL A 957 -18.66 7.86 22.12
CA VAL A 957 -19.90 7.27 21.63
C VAL A 957 -20.82 8.31 21.01
N SER A 958 -21.74 7.86 20.13
CA SER A 958 -22.66 8.73 19.40
C SER A 958 -23.87 9.22 20.20
N THR A 959 -24.26 8.52 21.28
CA THR A 959 -25.48 8.84 22.04
C THR A 959 -25.32 8.65 23.56
N PRO A 960 -26.12 9.36 24.38
CA PRO A 960 -26.19 9.09 25.82
C PRO A 960 -26.63 7.67 26.17
N ALA A 961 -27.57 7.10 25.40
CA ALA A 961 -28.03 5.73 25.59
C ALA A 961 -26.91 4.70 25.40
N LEU A 962 -26.03 4.92 24.40
CA LEU A 962 -24.86 4.08 24.19
C LEU A 962 -23.84 4.25 25.33
N ALA A 963 -23.64 5.46 25.85
CA ALA A 963 -22.79 5.70 27.01
C ALA A 963 -23.30 4.95 28.25
N GLU A 964 -24.61 4.95 28.49
CA GLU A 964 -25.25 4.20 29.58
C GLU A 964 -25.10 2.68 29.39
N ALA A 965 -25.28 2.17 28.17
CA ALA A 965 -25.17 0.74 27.87
C ALA A 965 -23.75 0.19 28.11
N PHE A 966 -22.73 1.04 27.95
CA PHE A 966 -21.33 0.72 28.22
C PHE A 966 -20.82 1.27 29.57
N ALA A 967 -21.71 1.78 30.42
CA ALA A 967 -21.34 2.31 31.73
C ALA A 967 -20.59 1.25 32.55
N GLY A 968 -19.45 1.65 33.14
CA GLY A 968 -18.59 0.77 33.92
C GLY A 968 -17.58 -0.06 33.11
N LEU A 969 -17.57 0.03 31.77
CA LEU A 969 -16.55 -0.61 30.93
C LEU A 969 -15.34 0.28 30.61
N HIS A 970 -15.47 1.59 30.80
CA HIS A 970 -14.39 2.56 30.67
C HIS A 970 -14.61 3.75 31.64
N SER A 971 -13.54 4.38 32.11
CA SER A 971 -13.60 5.46 33.10
C SER A 971 -13.88 6.84 32.49
N ASP A 972 -13.43 7.08 31.25
CA ASP A 972 -13.70 8.31 30.49
C ASP A 972 -14.56 7.98 29.26
N ILE A 973 -15.89 8.07 29.40
CA ILE A 973 -16.85 7.92 28.29
C ILE A 973 -17.38 9.31 27.93
N ARG A 974 -17.22 9.71 26.66
CA ARG A 974 -17.71 10.99 26.13
C ARG A 974 -18.78 10.75 25.08
N VAL A 975 -19.85 11.54 25.14
CA VAL A 975 -20.86 11.58 24.09
C VAL A 975 -20.50 12.70 23.13
N ALA A 976 -20.23 12.33 21.88
CA ALA A 976 -20.14 13.28 20.77
C ALA A 976 -21.24 12.88 19.80
N GLU A 977 -22.30 13.67 19.68
CA GLU A 977 -23.43 13.32 18.84
C GLU A 977 -23.14 13.52 17.35
N ASN A 978 -23.83 12.76 16.50
CA ASN A 978 -23.73 12.91 15.06
C ASN A 978 -24.19 14.32 14.63
N ARG A 979 -23.48 14.88 13.65
CA ARG A 979 -23.72 16.20 13.09
C ARG A 979 -23.56 16.15 11.57
N LEU A 980 -24.32 16.95 10.86
CA LEU A 980 -24.27 17.00 9.40
C LEU A 980 -23.16 17.94 8.91
N PRO A 981 -22.31 17.51 7.96
CA PRO A 981 -21.30 18.40 7.37
C PRO A 981 -21.98 19.51 6.53
N PRO A 982 -21.74 20.81 6.83
CA PRO A 982 -22.43 21.91 6.16
C PRO A 982 -22.29 21.89 4.63
N HIS A 983 -21.08 21.61 4.12
CA HIS A 983 -20.80 21.60 2.67
C HIS A 983 -21.60 20.56 1.86
N TRP A 984 -22.26 19.61 2.51
CA TRP A 984 -23.13 18.63 1.86
C TRP A 984 -24.61 18.91 2.05
N TRP A 985 -24.98 19.41 3.23
CA TRP A 985 -26.38 19.45 3.65
C TRP A 985 -26.98 20.86 3.65
N GLU A 986 -26.15 21.90 3.76
CA GLU A 986 -26.64 23.28 3.93
C GLU A 986 -27.27 23.86 2.66
N HIS A 987 -26.72 23.53 1.49
CA HIS A 987 -27.14 24.11 0.21
C HIS A 987 -27.92 23.13 -0.67
N LEU A 988 -28.60 22.16 -0.06
CA LEU A 988 -29.49 21.28 -0.79
C LEU A 988 -30.66 22.07 -1.40
N PRO A 989 -31.07 21.71 -2.64
CA PRO A 989 -32.19 22.37 -3.30
C PRO A 989 -33.43 22.29 -2.43
N ALA A 990 -34.21 23.38 -2.39
CA ALA A 990 -35.51 23.36 -1.76
C ALA A 990 -36.43 22.37 -2.49
N ARG A 991 -37.36 21.77 -1.74
CA ARG A 991 -38.42 20.92 -2.31
C ARG A 991 -39.16 21.69 -3.40
N GLY A 992 -39.42 21.05 -4.53
CA GLY A 992 -40.18 21.66 -5.62
C GLY A 992 -41.66 21.80 -5.24
N GLU A 993 -42.33 22.85 -5.72
CA GLU A 993 -43.79 22.90 -5.70
C GLU A 993 -44.33 21.96 -6.80
N ARG A 994 -44.77 20.74 -6.42
CA ARG A 994 -45.44 19.84 -7.37
C ARG A 994 -46.89 20.27 -7.57
N GLN A 995 -47.27 20.47 -8.83
CA GLN A 995 -48.67 20.71 -9.22
C GLN A 995 -49.30 19.40 -9.73
N GLY A 996 -50.10 18.76 -8.87
CA GLY A 996 -50.87 17.55 -9.19
C GLY A 996 -50.12 16.22 -9.01
N GLY A 997 -50.87 15.13 -8.83
CA GLY A 997 -50.37 13.77 -8.53
C GLY A 997 -50.75 13.29 -7.12
N LYS A 998 -50.48 12.01 -6.81
CA LYS A 998 -50.59 11.51 -5.42
C LYS A 998 -49.39 11.98 -4.61
N PRO A 999 -49.54 12.26 -3.30
CA PRO A 999 -48.43 12.61 -2.42
C PRO A 999 -47.34 11.52 -2.41
N ARG A 1000 -46.07 11.92 -2.43
CA ARG A 1000 -44.92 11.02 -2.37
C ARG A 1000 -44.54 10.73 -0.93
N VAL A 1001 -44.76 9.50 -0.49
CA VAL A 1001 -44.38 9.05 0.86
C VAL A 1001 -43.23 8.07 0.73
N GLY A 1002 -42.17 8.27 1.51
CA GLY A 1002 -40.96 7.50 1.27
C GLY A 1002 -40.08 7.18 2.48
N TRP A 1003 -39.14 6.26 2.22
CA TRP A 1003 -38.15 5.76 3.15
C TRP A 1003 -36.80 5.63 2.46
N ALA A 1004 -35.71 5.79 3.22
CA ALA A 1004 -34.33 5.67 2.75
C ALA A 1004 -33.48 4.96 3.80
N GLY A 1005 -32.68 3.97 3.37
CA GLY A 1005 -31.76 3.23 4.24
C GLY A 1005 -31.18 1.98 3.58
N GLY A 1006 -30.28 1.30 4.31
CA GLY A 1006 -29.56 0.10 3.83
C GLY A 1006 -30.08 -1.23 4.38
N ALA A 1007 -29.49 -2.34 3.91
CA ALA A 1007 -29.87 -3.74 4.21
C ALA A 1007 -29.93 -4.11 5.71
N SER A 1008 -29.28 -3.34 6.59
CA SER A 1008 -29.32 -3.53 8.04
C SER A 1008 -30.67 -3.19 8.69
N HIS A 1009 -31.63 -2.66 7.92
CA HIS A 1009 -32.94 -2.16 8.39
C HIS A 1009 -34.14 -3.04 7.99
N THR A 1010 -33.92 -4.28 7.54
CA THR A 1010 -35.02 -5.17 7.10
C THR A 1010 -36.14 -5.32 8.14
N GLY A 1011 -35.79 -5.55 9.42
CA GLY A 1011 -36.78 -5.65 10.50
C GLY A 1011 -37.54 -4.35 10.75
N ASP A 1012 -36.88 -3.19 10.58
CA ASP A 1012 -37.50 -1.88 10.76
C ASP A 1012 -38.57 -1.62 9.68
N LEU A 1013 -38.33 -2.05 8.43
CA LEU A 1013 -39.28 -1.87 7.32
C LEU A 1013 -40.49 -2.82 7.38
N GLU A 1014 -40.34 -3.99 7.98
CA GLU A 1014 -41.48 -4.91 8.18
C GLU A 1014 -42.57 -4.30 9.06
N LEU A 1015 -42.24 -3.37 9.97
CA LEU A 1015 -43.20 -2.67 10.84
C LEU A 1015 -44.25 -1.88 10.05
N ILE A 1016 -43.86 -1.35 8.89
CA ILE A 1016 -44.72 -0.55 8.03
C ILE A 1016 -45.18 -1.31 6.79
N ALA A 1017 -44.90 -2.61 6.67
CA ALA A 1017 -45.25 -3.37 5.47
C ALA A 1017 -46.76 -3.37 5.20
N ASP A 1018 -47.58 -3.58 6.23
CA ASP A 1018 -49.05 -3.51 6.09
C ASP A 1018 -49.55 -2.08 5.85
N VAL A 1019 -48.86 -1.08 6.40
CA VAL A 1019 -49.15 0.35 6.17
C VAL A 1019 -48.93 0.70 4.70
N VAL A 1020 -47.85 0.20 4.10
CA VAL A 1020 -47.54 0.38 2.66
C VAL A 1020 -48.61 -0.24 1.78
N ARG A 1021 -49.09 -1.44 2.12
CA ARG A 1021 -50.15 -2.13 1.36
C ARG A 1021 -51.48 -1.37 1.40
N GLU A 1022 -51.89 -0.94 2.59
CA GLU A 1022 -53.16 -0.23 2.79
C GLU A 1022 -53.21 1.10 2.02
N LEU A 1023 -52.13 1.89 2.07
CA LEU A 1023 -52.10 3.22 1.47
C LEU A 1023 -51.61 3.23 0.01
N ALA A 1024 -51.42 2.06 -0.62
CA ALA A 1024 -50.88 1.96 -1.99
C ALA A 1024 -51.71 2.73 -3.03
N ASP A 1025 -53.01 2.88 -2.81
CA ASP A 1025 -53.90 3.64 -3.66
C ASP A 1025 -54.01 5.13 -3.28
N GLU A 1026 -53.50 5.54 -2.12
CA GLU A 1026 -53.57 6.92 -1.61
C GLU A 1026 -52.28 7.72 -1.90
N VAL A 1027 -51.12 7.05 -2.00
CA VAL A 1027 -49.80 7.71 -2.11
C VAL A 1027 -48.89 7.06 -3.17
N GLU A 1028 -47.89 7.81 -3.63
CA GLU A 1028 -46.74 7.28 -4.38
C GLU A 1028 -45.65 6.82 -3.40
N TRP A 1029 -45.41 5.52 -3.31
CA TRP A 1029 -44.34 4.98 -2.47
C TRP A 1029 -42.96 5.13 -3.10
N VAL A 1030 -42.06 5.83 -2.41
CA VAL A 1030 -40.71 6.14 -2.86
C VAL A 1030 -39.68 5.52 -1.91
N PHE A 1031 -38.85 4.59 -2.38
CA PHE A 1031 -37.84 3.94 -1.57
C PHE A 1031 -36.43 4.20 -2.09
N MET A 1032 -35.48 4.38 -1.18
CA MET A 1032 -34.06 4.49 -1.51
C MET A 1032 -33.21 3.46 -0.76
N GLY A 1033 -32.29 2.81 -1.48
CA GLY A 1033 -31.34 1.85 -0.94
C GLY A 1033 -31.85 0.40 -0.94
N MET A 1034 -32.89 0.11 -0.17
CA MET A 1034 -33.53 -1.22 -0.13
C MET A 1034 -35.06 -1.14 0.05
N TYR A 1035 -35.76 -2.24 -0.20
CA TYR A 1035 -37.13 -2.48 0.23
C TYR A 1035 -37.38 -3.99 0.42
N PRO A 1036 -38.29 -4.43 1.32
CA PRO A 1036 -38.66 -5.84 1.43
C PRO A 1036 -39.35 -6.31 0.15
N PHE A 1037 -38.95 -7.47 -0.40
CA PHE A 1037 -39.51 -7.98 -1.66
C PHE A 1037 -41.05 -8.05 -1.65
N ALA A 1038 -41.65 -8.37 -0.50
CA ALA A 1038 -43.10 -8.42 -0.31
C ALA A 1038 -43.82 -7.08 -0.60
N LEU A 1039 -43.09 -5.97 -0.69
CA LEU A 1039 -43.64 -4.64 -1.00
C LEU A 1039 -43.43 -4.23 -2.48
N ARG A 1040 -42.70 -5.00 -3.29
CA ARG A 1040 -42.31 -4.63 -4.67
C ARG A 1040 -43.47 -4.10 -5.51
N GLN A 1041 -44.63 -4.77 -5.45
CA GLN A 1041 -45.81 -4.42 -6.23
C GLN A 1041 -46.46 -3.07 -5.84
N HIS A 1042 -46.10 -2.53 -4.67
CA HIS A 1042 -46.61 -1.27 -4.14
C HIS A 1042 -45.60 -0.11 -4.27
N ILE A 1043 -44.35 -0.40 -4.63
CA ILE A 1043 -43.30 0.63 -4.78
C ILE A 1043 -43.46 1.31 -6.14
N HIS A 1044 -43.62 2.63 -6.12
CA HIS A 1044 -43.81 3.45 -7.33
C HIS A 1044 -42.49 3.98 -7.87
N HIS A 1045 -41.56 4.32 -6.96
CA HIS A 1045 -40.21 4.76 -7.32
C HIS A 1045 -39.18 4.09 -6.41
N PHE A 1046 -38.12 3.57 -7.00
CA PHE A 1046 -36.98 3.01 -6.27
C PHE A 1046 -35.69 3.62 -6.75
N GLN A 1047 -34.95 4.23 -5.83
CA GLN A 1047 -33.61 4.75 -6.04
C GLN A 1047 -32.59 3.78 -5.41
N PRO A 1048 -31.75 3.09 -6.19
CA PRO A 1048 -30.68 2.28 -5.62
C PRO A 1048 -29.72 3.11 -4.75
N GLY A 1049 -28.97 2.43 -3.88
CA GLY A 1049 -27.90 3.07 -3.13
C GLY A 1049 -26.91 3.78 -4.06
N VAL A 1050 -26.47 4.98 -3.67
CA VAL A 1050 -25.51 5.79 -4.42
C VAL A 1050 -24.21 5.93 -3.63
N PRO A 1051 -23.08 6.22 -4.29
CA PRO A 1051 -21.86 6.62 -3.61
C PRO A 1051 -22.12 7.75 -2.60
N ILE A 1052 -21.42 7.69 -1.46
CA ILE A 1052 -21.70 8.55 -0.29
C ILE A 1052 -21.60 10.05 -0.61
N ASP A 1053 -20.76 10.46 -1.54
CA ASP A 1053 -20.61 11.85 -2.00
C ASP A 1053 -21.83 12.38 -2.76
N ARG A 1054 -22.62 11.49 -3.37
CA ARG A 1054 -23.86 11.81 -4.09
C ARG A 1054 -25.10 11.61 -3.23
N TYR A 1055 -24.94 11.02 -2.05
CA TYR A 1055 -26.04 10.63 -1.19
C TYR A 1055 -26.96 11.80 -0.78
N PRO A 1056 -26.46 12.96 -0.31
CA PRO A 1056 -27.31 14.08 0.08
C PRO A 1056 -28.17 14.60 -1.08
N ALA A 1057 -27.58 14.73 -2.27
CA ALA A 1057 -28.28 15.18 -3.47
C ALA A 1057 -29.31 14.16 -3.95
N ALA A 1058 -28.97 12.87 -3.94
CA ALA A 1058 -29.90 11.81 -4.31
C ALA A 1058 -31.08 11.70 -3.33
N LEU A 1059 -30.84 11.90 -2.03
CA LEU A 1059 -31.89 11.93 -1.02
C LEU A 1059 -32.83 13.12 -1.21
N ALA A 1060 -32.28 14.31 -1.48
CA ALA A 1060 -33.06 15.51 -1.77
C ALA A 1060 -33.85 15.38 -3.09
N ALA A 1061 -33.31 14.66 -4.08
CA ALA A 1061 -33.97 14.41 -5.37
C ALA A 1061 -35.16 13.43 -5.29
N LEU A 1062 -35.36 12.74 -4.16
CA LEU A 1062 -36.55 11.92 -3.96
C LEU A 1062 -37.84 12.75 -3.93
N ASP A 1063 -37.73 14.03 -3.56
CA ASP A 1063 -38.82 15.02 -3.52
C ASP A 1063 -40.03 14.49 -2.74
N LEU A 1064 -39.80 14.11 -1.47
CA LEU A 1064 -40.82 13.49 -0.62
C LEU A 1064 -41.78 14.52 -0.03
N ASP A 1065 -43.08 14.25 -0.13
CA ASP A 1065 -44.12 15.00 0.59
C ASP A 1065 -44.16 14.62 2.07
N LEU A 1066 -43.74 13.39 2.40
CA LEU A 1066 -43.66 12.86 3.76
C LEU A 1066 -42.61 11.74 3.84
N ALA A 1067 -41.72 11.80 4.82
CA ALA A 1067 -40.74 10.75 5.07
C ALA A 1067 -41.12 9.91 6.31
N LEU A 1068 -40.87 8.60 6.23
CA LEU A 1068 -41.09 7.67 7.34
C LEU A 1068 -39.75 7.20 7.91
N ALA A 1069 -39.64 7.18 9.24
CA ALA A 1069 -38.47 6.66 9.97
C ALA A 1069 -38.89 5.59 10.98
N PRO A 1070 -39.26 4.37 10.54
CA PRO A 1070 -39.59 3.28 11.43
C PRO A 1070 -38.32 2.65 12.03
N VAL A 1071 -38.39 2.25 13.30
CA VAL A 1071 -37.39 1.41 13.97
C VAL A 1071 -38.05 0.47 14.99
N GLU A 1072 -37.58 -0.78 15.08
CA GLU A 1072 -38.04 -1.73 16.10
C GLU A 1072 -37.64 -1.28 17.52
N GLN A 1073 -38.48 -1.60 18.53
CA GLN A 1073 -38.13 -1.37 19.92
C GLN A 1073 -37.18 -2.48 20.41
N ASN A 1074 -35.89 -2.18 20.46
CA ASN A 1074 -34.86 -3.05 21.03
C ASN A 1074 -33.66 -2.20 21.49
N LEU A 1075 -32.79 -2.76 22.33
CA LEU A 1075 -31.64 -2.03 22.90
C LEU A 1075 -30.70 -1.46 21.82
N PHE A 1076 -30.51 -2.17 20.71
CA PHE A 1076 -29.70 -1.71 19.59
C PHE A 1076 -30.25 -0.40 19.00
N ASN A 1077 -31.54 -0.37 18.69
CA ASN A 1077 -32.23 0.80 18.15
C ASN A 1077 -32.40 1.91 19.18
N GLU A 1078 -32.56 1.59 20.47
CA GLU A 1078 -32.56 2.61 21.54
C GLU A 1078 -31.22 3.33 21.68
N CYS A 1079 -30.11 2.66 21.35
CA CYS A 1079 -28.78 3.24 21.36
C CYS A 1079 -28.41 3.98 20.05
N LYS A 1080 -29.17 3.79 18.96
CA LYS A 1080 -28.92 4.43 17.66
C LYS A 1080 -28.98 5.96 17.77
N SER A 1081 -28.24 6.62 16.89
CA SER A 1081 -28.35 8.07 16.69
C SER A 1081 -29.63 8.47 15.94
N ASN A 1082 -29.97 9.75 16.03
CA ASN A 1082 -31.09 10.37 15.30
C ASN A 1082 -30.73 10.76 13.84
N LEU A 1083 -29.61 10.25 13.29
CA LEU A 1083 -29.03 10.69 12.01
C LEU A 1083 -30.05 10.70 10.86
N ARG A 1084 -30.93 9.69 10.78
CA ARG A 1084 -31.98 9.61 9.76
C ARG A 1084 -32.94 10.82 9.78
N LEU A 1085 -33.27 11.32 10.97
CA LEU A 1085 -34.12 12.51 11.13
C LEU A 1085 -33.37 13.78 10.70
N LEU A 1086 -32.07 13.84 10.94
CA LEU A 1086 -31.23 14.95 10.51
C LEU A 1086 -31.18 15.03 8.98
N GLU A 1087 -30.92 13.90 8.32
CA GLU A 1087 -30.84 13.80 6.86
C GLU A 1087 -32.17 14.21 6.20
N TYR A 1088 -33.31 13.69 6.67
CA TYR A 1088 -34.63 14.12 6.17
C TYR A 1088 -34.94 15.59 6.48
N GLY A 1089 -34.57 16.04 7.67
CA GLY A 1089 -34.74 17.43 8.07
C GLY A 1089 -33.97 18.40 7.19
N ALA A 1090 -32.72 18.09 6.84
CA ALA A 1090 -31.93 18.91 5.93
C ALA A 1090 -32.54 18.99 4.52
N CYS A 1091 -33.22 17.93 4.05
CA CYS A 1091 -34.02 17.97 2.82
C CYS A 1091 -35.34 18.76 2.96
N GLY A 1092 -35.75 19.12 4.17
CA GLY A 1092 -37.02 19.80 4.45
C GLY A 1092 -38.25 18.89 4.39
N TYR A 1093 -38.08 17.57 4.52
CA TYR A 1093 -39.19 16.64 4.55
C TYR A 1093 -39.87 16.64 5.93
N PRO A 1094 -41.20 16.69 6.01
CA PRO A 1094 -41.88 16.33 7.25
C PRO A 1094 -41.68 14.85 7.53
N VAL A 1095 -41.53 14.49 8.81
CA VAL A 1095 -41.17 13.13 9.23
C VAL A 1095 -42.16 12.56 10.23
N ILE A 1096 -42.61 11.34 9.98
CA ILE A 1096 -43.23 10.46 10.99
C ILE A 1096 -42.21 9.40 11.40
N ALA A 1097 -41.94 9.30 12.70
CA ALA A 1097 -40.92 8.41 13.24
C ALA A 1097 -41.49 7.53 14.36
N SER A 1098 -40.89 6.36 14.57
CA SER A 1098 -41.24 5.52 15.72
C SER A 1098 -40.95 6.23 17.03
N ASP A 1099 -41.85 6.10 18.00
CA ASP A 1099 -41.70 6.56 19.38
C ASP A 1099 -40.74 5.64 20.16
N VAL A 1100 -39.46 5.69 19.78
CA VAL A 1100 -38.33 4.95 20.36
C VAL A 1100 -37.30 5.95 20.86
N ARG A 1101 -36.54 5.60 21.91
CA ARG A 1101 -35.58 6.49 22.59
C ARG A 1101 -34.64 7.27 21.65
N CYS A 1102 -34.17 6.66 20.57
CA CYS A 1102 -33.26 7.31 19.60
C CYS A 1102 -33.89 8.48 18.81
N TYR A 1103 -35.22 8.54 18.74
CA TYR A 1103 -35.97 9.60 18.07
C TYR A 1103 -36.73 10.51 19.04
N GLN A 1104 -36.76 10.16 20.32
CA GLN A 1104 -37.27 11.02 21.39
C GLN A 1104 -36.26 12.16 21.63
N GLY A 1105 -36.64 13.40 21.34
CA GLY A 1105 -35.73 14.55 21.44
C GLY A 1105 -36.42 15.88 21.11
N SER A 1106 -35.60 16.89 20.81
CA SER A 1106 -36.06 18.26 20.51
C SER A 1106 -36.43 18.50 19.04
N LEU A 1107 -36.19 17.53 18.15
CA LEU A 1107 -36.52 17.67 16.73
C LEU A 1107 -38.04 17.66 16.52
N PRO A 1108 -38.62 18.61 15.76
CA PRO A 1108 -40.06 18.70 15.53
C PRO A 1108 -40.54 17.64 14.53
N VAL A 1109 -40.66 16.39 14.98
CA VAL A 1109 -41.17 15.24 14.21
C VAL A 1109 -42.46 14.69 14.82
N THR A 1110 -43.26 13.99 14.02
CA THR A 1110 -44.46 13.30 14.51
C THR A 1110 -44.07 11.90 15.02
N LEU A 1111 -44.08 11.68 16.33
CA LEU A 1111 -43.78 10.39 16.94
C LEU A 1111 -45.03 9.51 17.05
N VAL A 1112 -44.92 8.26 16.63
CA VAL A 1112 -46.00 7.27 16.71
C VAL A 1112 -45.54 5.98 17.36
N LYS A 1113 -46.41 5.35 18.14
CA LYS A 1113 -46.15 3.99 18.61
C LYS A 1113 -46.12 3.04 17.42
N ASN A 1114 -45.31 1.98 17.50
CA ASN A 1114 -45.20 0.96 16.46
C ASN A 1114 -46.45 0.05 16.38
N ARG A 1115 -47.62 0.65 16.15
CA ARG A 1115 -48.89 -0.03 15.92
C ARG A 1115 -49.45 0.47 14.59
N TYR A 1116 -49.94 -0.46 13.77
CA TYR A 1116 -50.52 -0.19 12.45
C TYR A 1116 -51.45 1.03 12.41
N ARG A 1117 -52.39 1.14 13.37
CA ARG A 1117 -53.38 2.23 13.42
C ARG A 1117 -52.77 3.61 13.65
N ASP A 1118 -51.68 3.70 14.41
CA ASP A 1118 -51.05 4.99 14.73
C ASP A 1118 -50.27 5.50 13.51
N TRP A 1119 -49.57 4.62 12.78
CA TRP A 1119 -48.92 4.96 11.51
C TRP A 1119 -49.92 5.43 10.45
N ILE A 1120 -51.00 4.68 10.21
CA ILE A 1120 -52.05 5.08 9.25
C ILE A 1120 -52.69 6.41 9.64
N GLY A 1121 -53.01 6.59 10.93
CA GLY A 1121 -53.62 7.82 11.43
C GLY A 1121 -52.73 9.04 11.18
N ALA A 1122 -51.45 8.95 11.57
CA ALA A 1122 -50.51 10.05 11.39
C ALA A 1122 -50.22 10.35 9.91
N ILE A 1123 -50.11 9.33 9.05
CA ILE A 1123 -49.93 9.55 7.61
C ILE A 1123 -51.15 10.29 7.05
N ARG A 1124 -52.37 9.79 7.26
CA ARG A 1124 -53.59 10.44 6.75
C ARG A 1124 -53.79 11.86 7.30
N GLU A 1125 -53.37 12.14 8.54
CA GLU A 1125 -53.37 13.50 9.11
C GLU A 1125 -52.45 14.44 8.31
N HIS A 1126 -51.21 14.00 8.02
CA HIS A 1126 -50.27 14.77 7.21
C HIS A 1126 -50.73 14.95 5.76
N LEU A 1127 -51.43 13.96 5.19
CA LEU A 1127 -51.99 14.05 3.84
C LEU A 1127 -53.23 14.95 3.74
N ALA A 1128 -53.99 15.09 4.83
CA ALA A 1128 -55.21 15.91 4.88
C ALA A 1128 -54.92 17.42 4.90
N ASP A 1129 -53.76 17.83 5.42
CA ASP A 1129 -53.29 19.22 5.45
C ASP A 1129 -51.84 19.33 4.95
N PRO A 1130 -51.63 19.36 3.61
CA PRO A 1130 -50.30 19.42 3.01
C PRO A 1130 -49.50 20.67 3.40
N ASP A 1131 -50.16 21.81 3.61
CA ASP A 1131 -49.51 23.07 3.97
C ASP A 1131 -48.97 23.01 5.41
N ALA A 1132 -49.77 22.50 6.35
CA ALA A 1132 -49.31 22.26 7.72
C ALA A 1132 -48.20 21.19 7.78
N SER A 1133 -48.29 20.15 6.94
CA SER A 1133 -47.24 19.14 6.81
C SER A 1133 -45.94 19.76 6.27
N ALA A 1134 -45.99 20.56 5.21
CA ALA A 1134 -44.83 21.26 4.67
C ALA A 1134 -44.20 22.23 5.71
N ALA A 1135 -45.02 22.94 6.49
CA ALA A 1135 -44.55 23.80 7.58
C ALA A 1135 -43.78 23.02 8.66
N LYS A 1136 -44.22 21.79 9.00
CA LYS A 1136 -43.47 20.90 9.91
C LYS A 1136 -42.11 20.51 9.31
N GLY A 1137 -42.04 20.22 8.01
CA GLY A 1137 -40.78 19.93 7.31
C GLY A 1137 -39.83 21.13 7.30
N ALA A 1138 -40.34 22.35 7.08
CA ALA A 1138 -39.56 23.58 7.15
C ALA A 1138 -39.02 23.84 8.56
N ALA A 1139 -39.85 23.67 9.60
CA ALA A 1139 -39.43 23.81 10.99
C ALA A 1139 -38.34 22.79 11.39
N LEU A 1140 -38.44 21.55 10.89
CA LEU A 1140 -37.41 20.53 11.09
C LEU A 1140 -36.10 20.93 10.40
N ARG A 1141 -36.15 21.44 9.17
CA ARG A 1141 -34.96 21.96 8.46
C ARG A 1141 -34.27 23.07 9.23
N GLU A 1142 -35.03 24.06 9.71
CA GLU A 1142 -34.48 25.15 10.52
C GLU A 1142 -33.82 24.65 11.80
N ALA A 1143 -34.45 23.69 12.50
CA ALA A 1143 -33.86 23.09 13.70
C ALA A 1143 -32.55 22.34 13.40
N VAL A 1144 -32.51 21.56 12.31
CA VAL A 1144 -31.30 20.83 11.90
C VAL A 1144 -30.17 21.78 11.52
N HIS A 1145 -30.47 22.81 10.72
CA HIS A 1145 -29.47 23.80 10.30
C HIS A 1145 -28.89 24.60 11.47
N ARG A 1146 -29.73 24.94 12.46
CA ARG A 1146 -29.30 25.72 13.63
C ARG A 1146 -28.50 24.88 14.62
N ASP A 1147 -28.98 23.68 14.95
CA ASP A 1147 -28.51 22.95 16.14
C ASP A 1147 -27.74 21.65 15.81
N TRP A 1148 -27.76 21.18 14.56
CA TRP A 1148 -27.21 19.86 14.19
C TRP A 1148 -26.17 19.88 13.07
N MET A 1149 -25.72 21.06 12.67
CA MET A 1149 -24.62 21.22 11.73
C MET A 1149 -23.26 21.10 12.42
N LEU A 1150 -22.30 20.48 11.74
CA LEU A 1150 -20.92 20.28 12.20
C LEU A 1150 -20.11 21.58 12.06
N SER A 1151 -20.45 22.58 12.86
CA SER A 1151 -19.82 23.90 12.88
C SER A 1151 -19.95 24.57 14.25
N GLY A 1152 -19.22 25.67 14.48
CA GLY A 1152 -19.28 26.44 15.73
C GLY A 1152 -19.02 25.61 16.98
N SER A 1153 -19.83 25.81 18.02
CA SER A 1153 -19.71 25.11 19.31
C SER A 1153 -19.87 23.58 19.23
N HIS A 1154 -20.56 23.08 18.20
CA HIS A 1154 -20.68 21.64 17.98
C HIS A 1154 -19.35 21.04 17.52
N LEU A 1155 -18.58 21.77 16.71
CA LEU A 1155 -17.23 21.37 16.33
C LEU A 1155 -16.29 21.39 17.54
N ASP A 1156 -16.43 22.36 18.45
CA ASP A 1156 -15.68 22.40 19.71
C ASP A 1156 -15.98 21.18 20.61
N THR A 1157 -17.22 20.69 20.60
CA THR A 1157 -17.59 19.46 21.32
C THR A 1157 -16.86 18.24 20.75
N TRP A 1158 -16.79 18.12 19.43
CA TRP A 1158 -16.02 17.07 18.75
C TRP A 1158 -14.53 17.17 19.04
N ARG A 1159 -13.97 18.39 19.00
CA ARG A 1159 -12.59 18.66 19.40
C ARG A 1159 -12.32 18.17 20.83
N ALA A 1160 -13.16 18.53 21.79
CA ALA A 1160 -13.01 18.16 23.19
C ALA A 1160 -13.21 16.64 23.42
N ALA A 1161 -14.01 15.98 22.60
CA ALA A 1161 -14.19 14.53 22.67
C ALA A 1161 -12.93 13.79 22.24
N TRP A 1162 -12.23 14.25 21.20
CA TRP A 1162 -11.07 13.55 20.65
C TRP A 1162 -9.73 13.97 21.24
N LEU A 1163 -9.54 15.25 21.49
CA LEU A 1163 -8.25 15.76 21.94
C LEU A 1163 -8.14 15.64 23.48
N PRO A 1164 -6.92 15.42 24.00
CA PRO A 1164 -6.66 15.63 25.42
C PRO A 1164 -6.95 17.10 25.80
N GLY A 1165 -7.40 17.28 27.04
CA GLY A 1165 -7.80 18.59 27.57
C GLY A 1165 -6.65 19.52 27.92
#